data_AF-A0A0Q5VA40-F1
#
_entry.id   AF-A0A0Q5VA40-F1
#
_cell.length_a   1.000
_cell.length_b   1.000
_cell.length_c   1.000
_cell.angle_alpha   90.00
_cell.angle_beta   90.00
_cell.angle_gamma   90.00
#
_symmetry.space_group_name_H-M   'P 1'
#
loop_
_entity.id
_entity.type
_entity.pdbx_description
1 polymer ?
#
loop_
_entity_poly.entity_id
_entity_poly.type
_entity_poly.pdbx_seq_one_letter_code
_entity_poly.pdbx_strand_id
1 'polypeptide(L)'
;MEWQKVAFINSTVKHLINNFKNINAKQWFRKMIGSLFLKFVMVVKKNLTFNPLFVFDNLRKNFCDMKMLLLFFVLITSSAIAQQPTDQTDLVKTSEQYFNEKMASDQIVGLSAAIILDGKVIWKQGFGYADRENKIAMTPQTVVNIGSVTKTFTALALMQLYEQGKLDINKPLKTYLPQFNPMAGPGINLDKITVKAVMTHTSGIQSDIWKNSDLESGKYTDIPDFVNHTYLLYPAGMVGLYSNAGYNLLGNVIKAISKEDYTDYIHRHILDPLAMSHSGFAMDSLRNRSDIYAYGQKFKAFELRDIASGGIYADLNDFIKYATGLLKAYRGETNSLIKASTLHQMFSLQNASVPIETNKKGLGWFMFKNDSTFAVYHAGSAGFAHAKLLLFPEKNAAVVVMTNTAEGGQAAEDFCFKLLPKFGLRISDLFPAPITGSVNDTSAIVQLSPSALKKHVGSYAKATSYATISVADKYLKMSENGKRTILKPLSANQYVPYEIIGTDTLMKKDGQRFFFTNIKGYHYLIQRRGEREYNWGYQMKPVDVSHWQNRTGLYHQYGYQMLIGDSKFKSIELYITPDRVLMCRLKTMGSTNEIPLDVIDNNHALSSGVNAGFGGFTVTFKANNGEQLVDFAGITFRK
;
A
#
# COMPACT_ATOMS: atom_id res chain seq x y z
N MET A 1 16.12 -31.19 -54.60
CA MET A 1 15.69 -29.92 -55.22
C MET A 1 14.68 -29.23 -54.29
N GLU A 2 15.12 -28.78 -53.11
CA GLU A 2 14.22 -28.17 -52.11
C GLU A 2 14.89 -27.16 -51.16
N TRP A 3 16.15 -26.78 -51.44
CA TRP A 3 16.89 -25.80 -50.62
C TRP A 3 17.04 -24.42 -51.28
N GLN A 4 16.50 -24.21 -52.48
CA GLN A 4 16.52 -22.91 -53.18
C GLN A 4 15.20 -22.10 -53.07
N LYS A 5 14.11 -22.68 -52.54
CA LYS A 5 12.82 -21.97 -52.38
C LYS A 5 12.67 -21.23 -51.03
N VAL A 6 13.42 -21.61 -49.99
CA VAL A 6 13.36 -20.96 -48.67
C VAL A 6 14.19 -19.67 -48.60
N ALA A 7 15.23 -19.53 -49.43
CA ALA A 7 16.07 -18.33 -49.48
C ALA A 7 15.40 -17.14 -50.19
N PHE A 8 14.51 -17.39 -51.16
CA PHE A 8 13.83 -16.33 -51.94
C PHE A 8 12.66 -15.68 -51.17
N ILE A 9 11.99 -16.45 -50.31
CA ILE A 9 10.89 -15.92 -49.47
C ILE A 9 11.46 -15.02 -48.36
N ASN A 10 12.62 -15.35 -47.80
CA ASN A 10 13.24 -14.56 -46.73
C ASN A 10 13.83 -13.21 -47.19
N SER A 11 14.28 -13.06 -48.44
CA SER A 11 14.75 -11.76 -48.95
C SER A 11 13.58 -10.84 -49.33
N THR A 12 12.49 -11.40 -49.87
CA THR A 12 11.29 -10.63 -50.27
C THR A 12 10.54 -10.09 -49.06
N VAL A 13 10.44 -10.85 -47.97
CA VAL A 13 9.80 -10.40 -46.71
C VAL A 13 10.64 -9.34 -46.00
N LYS A 14 11.99 -9.44 -46.02
CA LYS A 14 12.87 -8.38 -45.48
C LYS A 14 12.80 -7.09 -46.30
N HIS A 15 12.62 -7.17 -47.61
CA HIS A 15 12.49 -5.98 -48.47
C HIS A 15 11.14 -5.27 -48.29
N LEU A 16 10.06 -6.03 -48.05
CA LEU A 16 8.74 -5.47 -47.72
C LEU A 16 8.72 -4.82 -46.32
N ILE A 17 9.35 -5.42 -45.31
CA ILE A 17 9.38 -4.87 -43.94
C ILE A 17 10.19 -3.57 -43.86
N ASN A 18 11.27 -3.44 -44.64
CA ASN A 18 12.07 -2.21 -44.65
C ASN A 18 11.39 -1.03 -45.38
N ASN A 19 10.53 -1.29 -46.37
CA ASN A 19 9.78 -0.24 -47.06
C ASN A 19 8.56 0.28 -46.26
N PHE A 20 8.11 -0.45 -45.24
CA PHE A 20 6.98 -0.02 -44.40
C PHE A 20 7.34 0.96 -43.28
N LYS A 21 8.62 1.32 -43.11
CA LYS A 21 9.06 2.24 -42.05
C LYS A 21 8.95 3.73 -42.37
N ASN A 22 8.48 4.13 -43.57
CA ASN A 22 8.53 5.55 -43.98
C ASN A 22 7.31 6.10 -44.74
N ILE A 23 6.07 5.70 -44.41
CA ILE A 23 4.87 6.33 -45.01
C ILE A 23 3.81 6.65 -43.95
N ASN A 24 3.41 7.91 -43.92
CA ASN A 24 2.43 8.49 -43.00
C ASN A 24 1.00 8.04 -43.35
N ALA A 25 0.55 6.93 -42.74
CA ALA A 25 -0.72 6.23 -43.03
C ALA A 25 -1.98 7.13 -42.99
N LYS A 26 -1.95 8.23 -42.22
CA LYS A 26 -3.05 9.22 -42.15
C LYS A 26 -3.28 9.98 -43.45
N GLN A 27 -2.24 10.20 -44.25
CA GLN A 27 -2.33 11.00 -45.48
C GLN A 27 -2.85 10.17 -46.66
N TRP A 28 -2.52 8.87 -46.68
CA TRP A 28 -3.04 7.92 -47.67
C TRP A 28 -4.53 7.62 -47.44
N PHE A 29 -4.94 7.42 -46.17
CA PHE A 29 -6.34 7.17 -45.80
C PHE A 29 -7.26 8.37 -46.12
N ARG A 30 -6.79 9.61 -45.91
CA ARG A 30 -7.53 10.83 -46.29
C ARG A 30 -7.69 10.98 -47.81
N LYS A 31 -6.68 10.62 -48.61
CA LYS A 31 -6.78 10.64 -50.09
C LYS A 31 -7.75 9.59 -50.61
N MET A 32 -7.79 8.40 -50.00
CA MET A 32 -8.68 7.31 -50.41
C MET A 32 -10.16 7.66 -50.16
N ILE A 33 -10.49 8.21 -48.98
CA ILE A 33 -11.86 8.64 -48.65
C ILE A 33 -12.30 9.83 -49.51
N GLY A 34 -11.41 10.79 -49.78
CA GLY A 34 -11.71 11.91 -50.67
C GLY A 34 -12.05 11.48 -52.11
N SER A 35 -11.37 10.45 -52.64
CA SER A 35 -11.61 9.93 -53.99
C SER A 35 -12.94 9.17 -54.10
N LEU A 36 -13.33 8.43 -53.06
CA LEU A 36 -14.61 7.71 -52.99
C LEU A 36 -15.79 8.66 -52.85
N PHE A 37 -15.65 9.72 -52.06
CA PHE A 37 -16.69 10.73 -51.89
C PHE A 37 -16.93 11.54 -53.18
N LEU A 38 -15.88 11.91 -53.92
CA LEU A 38 -16.03 12.60 -55.22
C LEU A 38 -16.71 11.72 -56.27
N LYS A 39 -16.42 10.41 -56.31
CA LYS A 39 -17.07 9.47 -57.24
C LYS A 39 -18.55 9.29 -56.90
N PHE A 40 -18.91 9.23 -55.62
CA PHE A 40 -20.30 9.13 -55.18
C PHE A 40 -21.10 10.39 -55.54
N VAL A 41 -20.54 11.59 -55.30
CA VAL A 41 -21.20 12.85 -55.67
C VAL A 41 -21.36 13.00 -57.19
N MET A 42 -20.42 12.50 -58.00
CA MET A 42 -20.54 12.50 -59.47
C MET A 42 -21.62 11.52 -59.99
N VAL A 43 -21.81 10.37 -59.34
CA VAL A 43 -22.87 9.41 -59.71
C VAL A 43 -24.26 9.96 -59.36
N VAL A 44 -24.40 10.65 -58.23
CA VAL A 44 -25.67 11.26 -57.81
C VAL A 44 -26.00 12.51 -58.63
N LYS A 45 -25.01 13.30 -59.09
CA LYS A 45 -25.25 14.48 -59.94
C LYS A 45 -25.62 14.15 -61.40
N LYS A 46 -25.35 12.93 -61.90
CA LYS A 46 -25.56 12.59 -63.32
C LYS A 46 -26.92 11.95 -63.65
N ASN A 47 -27.75 11.62 -62.65
CA ASN A 47 -29.01 10.89 -62.85
C ASN A 47 -30.23 11.65 -62.30
N LEU A 48 -30.44 12.87 -62.80
CA LEU A 48 -31.69 13.62 -62.63
C LEU A 48 -32.24 14.01 -64.00
N THR A 49 -32.77 13.04 -64.74
CA THR A 49 -33.84 13.25 -65.74
C THR A 49 -34.52 11.90 -66.04
N PHE A 50 -35.84 11.90 -65.87
CA PHE A 50 -36.78 10.78 -66.02
C PHE A 50 -36.93 10.30 -67.47
N ASN A 51 -36.97 8.98 -67.70
CA ASN A 51 -37.70 8.34 -68.81
C ASN A 51 -38.04 6.86 -68.46
N PRO A 52 -39.31 6.39 -68.51
CA PRO A 52 -39.71 5.09 -67.93
C PRO A 52 -39.47 3.84 -68.79
N LEU A 53 -38.87 3.94 -69.97
CA LEU A 53 -38.79 2.80 -70.93
C LEU A 53 -37.44 2.06 -70.99
N PHE A 54 -36.53 2.29 -70.04
CA PHE A 54 -35.19 1.68 -70.03
C PHE A 54 -34.93 0.73 -68.85
N VAL A 55 -35.97 0.11 -68.30
CA VAL A 55 -35.86 -0.67 -67.05
C VAL A 55 -35.65 -2.17 -67.26
N PHE A 56 -35.92 -2.74 -68.44
CA PHE A 56 -35.91 -4.21 -68.57
C PHE A 56 -34.55 -4.86 -68.93
N ASP A 57 -33.55 -4.11 -69.38
CA ASP A 57 -32.22 -4.70 -69.71
C ASP A 57 -31.13 -4.48 -68.66
N ASN A 58 -31.30 -3.52 -67.74
CA ASN A 58 -30.31 -3.25 -66.68
C ASN A 58 -30.54 -4.04 -65.38
N LEU A 59 -31.71 -4.68 -65.24
CA LEU A 59 -32.02 -5.46 -64.03
C LEU A 59 -31.30 -6.81 -63.98
N ARG A 60 -30.73 -7.30 -65.08
CA ARG A 60 -29.98 -8.58 -65.09
C ARG A 60 -28.51 -8.44 -64.72
N LYS A 61 -27.89 -7.26 -64.95
CA LYS A 61 -26.50 -6.98 -64.54
C LYS A 61 -26.36 -6.52 -63.09
N ASN A 62 -27.40 -5.90 -62.53
CA ASN A 62 -27.37 -5.41 -61.15
C ASN A 62 -27.73 -6.49 -60.10
N PHE A 63 -28.04 -7.72 -60.49
CA PHE A 63 -28.30 -8.81 -59.53
C PHE A 63 -27.03 -9.24 -58.77
N CYS A 64 -25.85 -9.15 -59.40
CA CYS A 64 -24.57 -9.37 -58.72
C CYS A 64 -24.20 -8.20 -57.81
N ASP A 65 -24.43 -6.96 -58.25
CA ASP A 65 -24.10 -5.77 -57.46
C ASP A 65 -25.06 -5.56 -56.27
N MET A 66 -26.32 -5.94 -56.41
CA MET A 66 -27.31 -5.91 -55.32
C MET A 66 -27.10 -7.07 -54.33
N LYS A 67 -26.67 -8.26 -54.79
CA LYS A 67 -26.20 -9.34 -53.91
C LYS A 67 -24.91 -8.97 -53.18
N MET A 68 -23.99 -8.26 -53.84
CA MET A 68 -22.77 -7.73 -53.23
C MET A 68 -23.09 -6.61 -52.22
N LEU A 69 -24.04 -5.73 -52.49
CA LEU A 69 -24.48 -4.70 -51.53
C LEU A 69 -25.21 -5.30 -50.33
N LEU A 70 -26.05 -6.32 -50.54
CA LEU A 70 -26.68 -7.08 -49.45
C LEU A 70 -25.66 -7.92 -48.68
N LEU A 71 -24.66 -8.54 -49.33
CA LEU A 71 -23.55 -9.19 -48.64
C LEU A 71 -22.72 -8.18 -47.87
N PHE A 72 -22.50 -6.97 -48.40
CA PHE A 72 -21.75 -5.90 -47.73
C PHE A 72 -22.54 -5.35 -46.54
N PHE A 73 -23.87 -5.18 -46.66
CA PHE A 73 -24.72 -4.81 -45.53
C PHE A 73 -24.84 -5.92 -44.49
N VAL A 74 -24.93 -7.19 -44.91
CA VAL A 74 -24.91 -8.35 -44.01
C VAL A 74 -23.54 -8.51 -43.35
N LEU A 75 -22.43 -8.25 -44.05
CA LEU A 75 -21.08 -8.27 -43.47
C LEU A 75 -20.84 -7.08 -42.55
N ILE A 76 -21.41 -5.91 -42.82
CA ILE A 76 -21.34 -4.73 -41.93
C ILE A 76 -22.24 -4.92 -40.70
N THR A 77 -23.43 -5.52 -40.83
CA THR A 77 -24.25 -5.86 -39.66
C THR A 77 -23.67 -7.04 -38.88
N SER A 78 -23.04 -8.02 -39.53
CA SER A 78 -22.28 -9.10 -38.86
C SER A 78 -21.03 -8.58 -38.14
N SER A 79 -20.37 -7.56 -38.69
CA SER A 79 -19.20 -6.92 -38.06
C SER A 79 -19.59 -5.95 -36.94
N ALA A 80 -20.77 -5.34 -37.01
CA ALA A 80 -21.33 -4.48 -35.95
C ALA A 80 -21.97 -5.27 -34.80
N ILE A 81 -22.39 -6.52 -35.04
CA ILE A 81 -22.93 -7.44 -34.01
C ILE A 81 -21.80 -8.26 -33.33
N ALA A 82 -20.59 -8.30 -33.92
CA ALA A 82 -19.42 -8.98 -33.34
C ALA A 82 -18.56 -8.12 -32.38
N GLN A 83 -18.97 -6.88 -32.06
CA GLN A 83 -18.45 -6.12 -30.92
C GLN A 83 -19.56 -5.97 -29.86
N GLN A 84 -19.87 -7.08 -29.21
CA GLN A 84 -20.76 -7.20 -28.06
C GLN A 84 -19.98 -7.83 -26.87
N PRO A 85 -20.41 -7.59 -25.62
CA PRO A 85 -19.59 -7.35 -24.44
C PRO A 85 -18.84 -8.58 -23.94
N THR A 86 -17.60 -8.73 -24.38
CA THR A 86 -16.72 -9.85 -23.99
C THR A 86 -15.80 -9.52 -22.81
N ASP A 87 -15.80 -8.29 -22.28
CA ASP A 87 -14.89 -7.90 -21.18
C ASP A 87 -15.49 -8.08 -19.77
N GLN A 88 -16.80 -7.81 -19.58
CA GLN A 88 -17.39 -7.88 -18.23
C GLN A 88 -17.74 -9.30 -17.78
N THR A 89 -18.39 -10.09 -18.63
CA THR A 89 -18.75 -11.48 -18.29
C THR A 89 -17.51 -12.34 -18.03
N ASP A 90 -16.45 -12.14 -18.83
CA ASP A 90 -15.16 -12.83 -18.63
C ASP A 90 -14.47 -12.37 -17.34
N LEU A 91 -14.48 -11.06 -17.05
CA LEU A 91 -13.96 -10.52 -15.79
C LEU A 91 -14.69 -11.10 -14.57
N VAL A 92 -16.01 -11.24 -14.62
CA VAL A 92 -16.79 -11.87 -13.54
C VAL A 92 -16.40 -13.33 -13.37
N LYS A 93 -16.41 -14.10 -14.46
CA LYS A 93 -16.08 -15.53 -14.43
C LYS A 93 -14.66 -15.78 -13.90
N THR A 94 -13.68 -15.02 -14.38
CA THR A 94 -12.27 -15.13 -13.92
C THR A 94 -12.11 -14.70 -12.47
N SER A 95 -12.90 -13.73 -12.00
CA SER A 95 -12.92 -13.33 -10.59
C SER A 95 -13.48 -14.43 -9.68
N GLU A 96 -14.58 -15.06 -10.08
CA GLU A 96 -15.17 -16.18 -9.33
C GLU A 96 -14.24 -17.39 -9.30
N GLN A 97 -13.62 -17.73 -10.44
CA GLN A 97 -12.61 -18.79 -10.52
C GLN A 97 -11.44 -18.53 -9.56
N TYR A 98 -10.90 -17.30 -9.57
CA TYR A 98 -9.81 -16.93 -8.68
C TYR A 98 -10.15 -17.14 -7.20
N PHE A 99 -11.33 -16.68 -6.75
CA PHE A 99 -11.71 -16.84 -5.34
C PHE A 99 -12.01 -18.30 -4.98
N ASN A 100 -12.67 -19.06 -5.86
CA ASN A 100 -12.90 -20.49 -5.63
C ASN A 100 -11.59 -21.28 -5.51
N GLU A 101 -10.61 -21.02 -6.39
CA GLU A 101 -9.28 -21.62 -6.32
C GLU A 101 -8.57 -21.25 -5.00
N LYS A 102 -8.62 -19.98 -4.62
CA LYS A 102 -7.99 -19.48 -3.40
C LYS A 102 -8.62 -20.04 -2.13
N MET A 103 -9.94 -20.18 -2.09
CA MET A 103 -10.62 -20.82 -0.97
C MET A 103 -10.26 -22.30 -0.86
N ALA A 104 -10.09 -23.00 -1.99
CA ALA A 104 -9.70 -24.40 -2.00
C ALA A 104 -8.24 -24.61 -1.53
N SER A 105 -7.33 -23.68 -1.82
CA SER A 105 -5.90 -23.84 -1.51
C SER A 105 -5.47 -23.21 -0.17
N ASP A 106 -6.09 -22.11 0.25
CA ASP A 106 -5.52 -21.21 1.28
C ASP A 106 -6.35 -21.22 2.59
N GLN A 107 -7.17 -22.25 2.84
CA GLN A 107 -8.02 -22.39 4.06
C GLN A 107 -8.95 -21.19 4.35
N ILE A 108 -9.29 -20.39 3.34
CA ILE A 108 -10.14 -19.21 3.48
C ILE A 108 -11.59 -19.64 3.80
N VAL A 109 -12.12 -19.18 4.93
CA VAL A 109 -13.46 -19.57 5.40
C VAL A 109 -14.55 -18.74 4.73
N GLY A 110 -14.38 -17.43 4.66
CA GLY A 110 -15.36 -16.52 4.10
C GLY A 110 -14.73 -15.27 3.48
N LEU A 111 -15.25 -14.86 2.33
CA LEU A 111 -14.92 -13.59 1.69
C LEU A 111 -16.10 -13.03 0.90
N SER A 112 -16.11 -11.72 0.70
CA SER A 112 -17.04 -11.05 -0.21
C SER A 112 -16.30 -10.00 -1.03
N ALA A 113 -16.72 -9.81 -2.27
CA ALA A 113 -16.03 -8.93 -3.20
C ALA A 113 -16.98 -8.28 -4.19
N ALA A 114 -16.60 -7.11 -4.71
CA ALA A 114 -17.33 -6.38 -5.73
C ALA A 114 -16.39 -5.66 -6.71
N ILE A 115 -16.86 -5.55 -7.97
CA ILE A 115 -16.24 -4.74 -9.00
C ILE A 115 -17.25 -3.70 -9.49
N ILE A 116 -16.80 -2.45 -9.53
CA ILE A 116 -17.52 -1.29 -10.02
C ILE A 116 -16.81 -0.80 -11.28
N LEU A 117 -17.55 -0.67 -12.39
CA LEU A 117 -17.08 -0.06 -13.64
C LEU A 117 -18.09 0.98 -14.10
N ASP A 118 -17.59 2.12 -14.57
CA ASP A 118 -18.42 3.25 -15.01
C ASP A 118 -19.48 3.66 -13.97
N GLY A 119 -19.14 3.58 -12.68
CA GLY A 119 -20.00 3.92 -11.56
C GLY A 119 -21.09 2.89 -11.26
N LYS A 120 -21.11 1.75 -11.96
CA LYS A 120 -22.10 0.68 -11.79
C LYS A 120 -21.45 -0.57 -11.20
N VAL A 121 -22.13 -1.21 -10.25
CA VAL A 121 -21.73 -2.52 -9.74
C VAL A 121 -21.99 -3.54 -10.84
N ILE A 122 -20.91 -4.03 -11.46
CA ILE A 122 -21.02 -5.08 -12.48
C ILE A 122 -21.01 -6.48 -11.87
N TRP A 123 -20.50 -6.59 -10.64
CA TRP A 123 -20.43 -7.83 -9.88
C TRP A 123 -20.29 -7.56 -8.39
N LYS A 124 -21.00 -8.34 -7.57
CA LYS A 124 -20.79 -8.46 -6.13
C LYS A 124 -21.21 -9.84 -5.67
N GLN A 125 -20.43 -10.49 -4.82
CA GLN A 125 -20.66 -11.87 -4.40
C GLN A 125 -20.06 -12.13 -3.02
N GLY A 126 -20.71 -12.99 -2.25
CA GLY A 126 -20.15 -13.61 -1.04
C GLY A 126 -19.81 -15.08 -1.28
N PHE A 127 -18.76 -15.57 -0.64
CA PHE A 127 -18.26 -16.92 -0.78
C PHE A 127 -17.95 -17.52 0.60
N GLY A 128 -18.28 -18.80 0.78
CA GLY A 128 -18.02 -19.51 2.04
C GLY A 128 -18.95 -19.07 3.16
N TYR A 129 -18.40 -18.93 4.37
CA TYR A 129 -19.17 -18.80 5.60
C TYR A 129 -18.78 -17.56 6.41
N ALA A 130 -19.80 -16.85 6.90
CA ALA A 130 -19.67 -15.83 7.93
C ALA A 130 -19.49 -16.47 9.33
N ASP A 131 -20.17 -17.60 9.55
CA ASP A 131 -20.04 -18.51 10.68
C ASP A 131 -20.09 -19.94 10.14
N ARG A 132 -18.93 -20.58 10.08
CA ARG A 132 -18.76 -21.93 9.52
C ARG A 132 -19.41 -23.00 10.39
N GLU A 133 -19.34 -22.84 11.70
CA GLU A 133 -19.85 -23.81 12.66
C GLU A 133 -21.38 -23.91 12.59
N ASN A 134 -22.06 -22.77 12.39
CA ASN A 134 -23.51 -22.71 12.18
C ASN A 134 -23.94 -22.70 10.71
N LYS A 135 -22.99 -22.87 9.77
CA LYS A 135 -23.22 -22.85 8.31
C LYS A 135 -23.93 -21.58 7.80
N ILE A 136 -23.68 -20.44 8.44
CA ILE A 136 -24.19 -19.15 7.99
C ILE A 136 -23.32 -18.67 6.83
N ALA A 137 -23.92 -18.51 5.66
CA ALA A 137 -23.21 -18.09 4.45
C ALA A 137 -22.61 -16.69 4.59
N MET A 138 -21.44 -16.49 4.00
CA MET A 138 -20.89 -15.15 3.77
C MET A 138 -21.69 -14.50 2.63
N THR A 139 -22.25 -13.32 2.89
CA THR A 139 -23.10 -12.60 1.93
C THR A 139 -22.64 -11.15 1.77
N PRO A 140 -23.14 -10.41 0.75
CA PRO A 140 -22.93 -8.97 0.69
C PRO A 140 -23.46 -8.18 1.89
N GLN A 141 -24.33 -8.78 2.72
CA GLN A 141 -24.89 -8.19 3.96
C GLN A 141 -24.13 -8.61 5.22
N THR A 142 -23.11 -9.46 5.10
CA THR A 142 -22.29 -9.84 6.24
C THR A 142 -21.38 -8.68 6.63
N VAL A 143 -21.44 -8.30 7.90
CA VAL A 143 -20.67 -7.21 8.48
C VAL A 143 -19.29 -7.72 8.91
N VAL A 144 -18.24 -7.09 8.40
CA VAL A 144 -16.83 -7.42 8.65
C VAL A 144 -16.10 -6.16 9.13
N ASN A 145 -15.16 -6.30 10.06
CA ASN A 145 -14.28 -5.19 10.41
C ASN A 145 -13.36 -4.86 9.22
N ILE A 146 -13.42 -3.62 8.71
CA ILE A 146 -12.63 -3.21 7.54
C ILE A 146 -11.20 -2.78 7.89
N GLY A 147 -10.84 -2.86 9.18
CA GLY A 147 -9.54 -2.52 9.73
C GLY A 147 -9.07 -1.16 9.25
N SER A 148 -7.81 -1.09 8.86
CA SER A 148 -7.16 0.16 8.49
C SER A 148 -7.76 0.92 7.30
N VAL A 149 -8.70 0.36 6.52
CA VAL A 149 -9.49 1.17 5.56
C VAL A 149 -10.24 2.30 6.29
N THR A 150 -10.57 2.11 7.57
CA THR A 150 -11.12 3.16 8.47
C THR A 150 -10.36 4.49 8.39
N LYS A 151 -9.04 4.46 8.17
CA LYS A 151 -8.23 5.68 8.03
C LYS A 151 -8.70 6.60 6.90
N THR A 152 -9.26 6.03 5.84
CA THR A 152 -9.83 6.81 4.73
C THR A 152 -11.06 7.61 5.16
N PHE A 153 -11.87 7.08 6.09
CA PHE A 153 -13.02 7.78 6.68
C PHE A 153 -12.56 8.89 7.62
N THR A 154 -11.57 8.62 8.47
CA THR A 154 -10.94 9.64 9.33
C THR A 154 -10.32 10.77 8.51
N ALA A 155 -9.64 10.43 7.42
CA ALA A 155 -9.06 11.41 6.51
C ALA A 155 -10.15 12.25 5.81
N LEU A 156 -11.25 11.62 5.37
CA LEU A 156 -12.40 12.33 4.80
C LEU A 156 -13.02 13.30 5.81
N ALA A 157 -13.23 12.88 7.06
CA ALA A 157 -13.77 13.71 8.13
C ALA A 157 -12.91 14.94 8.42
N LEU A 158 -11.58 14.77 8.49
CA LEU A 158 -10.65 15.90 8.61
C LEU A 158 -10.77 16.87 7.44
N MET A 159 -10.89 16.34 6.22
CA MET A 159 -10.99 17.19 5.05
C MET A 159 -12.35 17.89 4.93
N GLN A 160 -13.44 17.32 5.46
CA GLN A 160 -14.71 18.02 5.64
C GLN A 160 -14.56 19.21 6.63
N LEU A 161 -13.85 19.01 7.75
CA LEU A 161 -13.54 20.10 8.69
C LEU A 161 -12.63 21.18 8.06
N TYR A 162 -11.73 20.77 7.14
CA TYR A 162 -10.91 21.69 6.35
C TYR A 162 -11.76 22.54 5.41
N GLU A 163 -12.75 21.97 4.72
CA GLU A 163 -13.67 22.74 3.87
C GLU A 163 -14.52 23.75 4.64
N GLN A 164 -14.86 23.41 5.88
CA GLN A 164 -15.58 24.30 6.81
C GLN A 164 -14.70 25.44 7.36
N GLY A 165 -13.41 25.48 7.02
CA GLY A 165 -12.45 26.47 7.55
C GLY A 165 -12.09 26.26 9.02
N LYS A 166 -12.47 25.12 9.62
CA LYS A 166 -12.21 24.80 11.03
C LYS A 166 -10.86 24.12 11.26
N LEU A 167 -10.29 23.54 10.20
CA LEU A 167 -9.01 22.84 10.21
C LEU A 167 -8.12 23.37 9.08
N ASP A 168 -6.85 23.61 9.39
CA ASP A 168 -5.76 23.72 8.41
C ASP A 168 -4.80 22.53 8.62
N ILE A 169 -4.69 21.69 7.59
CA ILE A 169 -3.88 20.46 7.64
C ILE A 169 -2.37 20.74 7.72
N ASN A 170 -1.92 21.95 7.39
CA ASN A 170 -0.51 22.34 7.46
C ASN A 170 -0.12 22.93 8.82
N LYS A 171 -1.10 23.17 9.72
CA LYS A 171 -0.80 23.63 11.08
C LYS A 171 -0.28 22.49 11.96
N PRO A 172 0.53 22.82 12.99
CA PRO A 172 0.97 21.85 13.98
C PRO A 172 -0.22 21.11 14.62
N LEU A 173 -0.07 19.83 14.89
CA LEU A 173 -1.08 18.99 15.54
C LEU A 173 -1.46 19.56 16.91
N LYS A 174 -0.48 20.10 17.64
CA LYS A 174 -0.69 20.73 18.95
C LYS A 174 -1.59 21.98 18.91
N THR A 175 -1.82 22.57 17.73
CA THR A 175 -2.81 23.65 17.58
C THR A 175 -4.21 23.17 17.92
N TYR A 176 -4.53 21.91 17.63
CA TYR A 176 -5.84 21.32 17.88
C TYR A 176 -5.85 20.41 19.11
N LEU A 177 -4.69 19.89 19.52
CA LEU A 177 -4.49 19.11 20.73
C LEU A 177 -3.38 19.74 21.59
N PRO A 178 -3.65 20.80 22.38
CA PRO A 178 -2.62 21.48 23.18
C PRO A 178 -1.90 20.58 24.18
N GLN A 179 -2.54 19.49 24.60
CA GLN A 179 -1.95 18.45 25.45
C GLN A 179 -0.96 17.53 24.74
N PHE A 180 -0.87 17.58 23.40
CA PHE A 180 0.09 16.78 22.63
C PHE A 180 1.51 17.30 22.86
N ASN A 181 2.28 16.56 23.66
CA ASN A 181 3.64 16.88 24.06
C ASN A 181 4.48 15.59 24.26
N PRO A 182 4.74 14.82 23.19
CA PRO A 182 5.61 13.65 23.27
C PRO A 182 7.05 14.03 23.58
N MET A 183 7.79 13.04 24.08
CA MET A 183 9.23 13.16 24.22
C MET A 183 9.87 13.27 22.83
N ALA A 184 10.99 13.98 22.73
CA ALA A 184 11.64 14.27 21.47
C ALA A 184 13.14 14.09 21.59
N GLY A 185 13.73 13.37 20.65
CA GLY A 185 15.19 13.30 20.51
C GLY A 185 15.80 14.65 20.10
N PRO A 186 17.12 14.82 20.22
CA PRO A 186 17.81 16.05 19.83
C PRO A 186 17.48 16.46 18.39
N GLY A 187 17.13 17.74 18.19
CA GLY A 187 16.85 18.31 16.86
C GLY A 187 15.44 18.04 16.31
N ILE A 188 14.56 17.35 17.06
CA ILE A 188 13.16 17.17 16.67
C ILE A 188 12.33 18.39 17.13
N ASN A 189 11.67 19.05 16.17
CA ASN A 189 10.77 20.16 16.44
C ASN A 189 9.31 19.71 16.36
N LEU A 190 8.59 19.77 17.49
CA LEU A 190 7.17 19.41 17.59
C LEU A 190 6.26 20.26 16.70
N ASP A 191 6.64 21.51 16.37
CA ASP A 191 5.89 22.39 15.48
C ASP A 191 5.87 21.89 14.02
N LYS A 192 6.77 20.96 13.67
CA LYS A 192 6.78 20.35 12.34
C LYS A 192 5.85 19.14 12.23
N ILE A 193 5.26 18.69 13.33
CA ILE A 193 4.27 17.62 13.33
C ILE A 193 2.92 18.22 12.98
N THR A 194 2.61 18.28 11.69
CA THR A 194 1.34 18.82 11.20
C THR A 194 0.28 17.72 11.09
N VAL A 195 -0.99 18.12 11.01
CA VAL A 195 -2.09 17.17 10.74
C VAL A 195 -1.84 16.40 9.44
N LYS A 196 -1.38 17.08 8.38
CA LYS A 196 -0.94 16.47 7.13
C LYS A 196 0.15 15.44 7.35
N ALA A 197 1.18 15.75 8.14
CA ALA A 197 2.27 14.81 8.42
C ALA A 197 1.77 13.53 9.11
N VAL A 198 0.73 13.63 9.95
CA VAL A 198 0.11 12.45 10.58
C VAL A 198 -0.72 11.67 9.56
N MET A 199 -1.54 12.34 8.74
CA MET A 199 -2.34 11.72 7.68
C MET A 199 -1.48 10.97 6.65
N THR A 200 -0.27 11.46 6.38
CA THR A 200 0.68 10.85 5.43
C THR A 200 1.65 9.87 6.09
N HIS A 201 1.51 9.57 7.38
CA HIS A 201 2.42 8.68 8.11
C HIS A 201 3.88 9.14 8.07
N THR A 202 4.11 10.45 8.21
CA THR A 202 5.44 11.08 8.16
C THR A 202 5.68 12.00 9.36
N SER A 203 4.96 11.79 10.46
CA SER A 203 5.04 12.60 11.68
C SER A 203 6.17 12.19 12.61
N GLY A 204 6.65 10.94 12.52
CA GLY A 204 7.57 10.35 13.49
C GLY A 204 6.89 9.77 14.73
N ILE A 205 5.55 9.81 14.80
CA ILE A 205 4.78 9.18 15.88
C ILE A 205 4.85 7.66 15.69
N GLN A 206 5.03 6.93 16.79
CA GLN A 206 5.16 5.47 16.76
C GLN A 206 3.96 4.75 16.17
N SER A 207 4.19 3.52 15.71
CA SER A 207 3.18 2.77 14.97
C SER A 207 1.93 2.54 15.80
N ASP A 208 2.09 1.88 16.95
CA ASP A 208 1.01 1.39 17.78
C ASP A 208 1.23 1.73 19.25
N ILE A 209 0.14 1.70 20.03
CA ILE A 209 0.19 1.70 21.49
C ILE A 209 -0.71 0.56 21.96
N TRP A 210 -0.12 -0.46 22.55
CA TRP A 210 -0.80 -1.70 22.93
C TRP A 210 -1.35 -1.71 24.34
N LYS A 211 -0.98 -0.72 25.15
CA LYS A 211 -1.59 -0.49 26.46
C LYS A 211 -3.09 -0.32 26.28
N ASN A 212 -3.91 -1.15 26.92
CA ASN A 212 -5.37 -1.05 26.92
C ASN A 212 -5.98 -0.87 25.52
N SER A 213 -5.54 -1.66 24.53
CA SER A 213 -5.90 -1.43 23.12
C SER A 213 -7.27 -1.98 22.71
N ASP A 214 -8.11 -2.33 23.68
CA ASP A 214 -9.45 -2.87 23.48
C ASP A 214 -10.51 -2.00 24.15
N LEU A 215 -11.76 -2.11 23.70
CA LEU A 215 -12.85 -1.28 24.22
C LEU A 215 -13.27 -1.62 25.67
N GLU A 216 -12.94 -2.81 26.18
CA GLU A 216 -13.20 -3.17 27.58
C GLU A 216 -12.20 -2.49 28.52
N SER A 217 -10.95 -2.28 28.08
CA SER A 217 -9.86 -1.78 28.92
C SER A 217 -9.42 -0.34 28.65
N GLY A 218 -9.79 0.27 27.52
CA GLY A 218 -9.33 1.61 27.15
C GLY A 218 -10.26 2.38 26.21
N LYS A 219 -9.95 3.66 26.01
CA LYS A 219 -10.67 4.56 25.10
C LYS A 219 -9.71 5.24 24.14
N TYR A 220 -10.12 5.49 22.89
CA TYR A 220 -9.24 6.17 21.92
C TYR A 220 -8.81 7.56 22.38
N THR A 221 -9.55 8.17 23.32
CA THR A 221 -9.22 9.44 23.97
C THR A 221 -8.03 9.35 24.93
N ASP A 222 -7.55 8.16 25.26
CA ASP A 222 -6.37 7.95 26.12
C ASP A 222 -5.06 8.04 25.32
N ILE A 223 -5.14 7.97 23.98
CA ILE A 223 -3.98 7.99 23.08
C ILE A 223 -3.11 9.24 23.22
N PRO A 224 -3.65 10.48 23.32
CA PRO A 224 -2.83 11.66 23.59
C PRO A 224 -1.91 11.49 24.80
N ASP A 225 -2.45 10.97 25.90
CA ASP A 225 -1.69 10.75 27.13
C ASP A 225 -0.65 9.64 26.94
N PHE A 226 -1.01 8.54 26.28
CA PHE A 226 -0.05 7.46 26.06
C PHE A 226 1.09 7.88 25.12
N VAL A 227 0.81 8.64 24.06
CA VAL A 227 1.84 9.16 23.14
C VAL A 227 2.78 10.13 23.85
N ASN A 228 2.30 10.89 24.85
CA ASN A 228 3.16 11.81 25.62
C ASN A 228 4.28 11.10 26.39
N HIS A 229 4.14 9.80 26.64
CA HIS A 229 5.16 8.97 27.31
C HIS A 229 6.04 8.21 26.31
N THR A 230 6.04 8.61 25.04
CA THR A 230 6.82 7.97 23.97
C THR A 230 7.70 9.00 23.29
N TYR A 231 8.83 8.55 22.75
CA TYR A 231 9.70 9.35 21.91
C TYR A 231 9.18 9.38 20.46
N LEU A 232 9.27 10.57 19.86
CA LEU A 232 9.20 10.72 18.43
C LEU A 232 10.42 10.09 17.76
N LEU A 233 10.14 9.21 16.82
CA LEU A 233 11.11 8.26 16.27
C LEU A 233 11.99 8.88 15.21
N TYR A 234 11.41 9.80 14.44
CA TYR A 234 12.06 10.49 13.35
C TYR A 234 11.55 11.93 13.27
N PRO A 235 12.37 12.90 12.84
CA PRO A 235 11.88 14.21 12.47
C PRO A 235 10.75 14.12 11.45
N ALA A 236 9.72 14.97 11.60
CA ALA A 236 8.61 15.01 10.65
C ALA A 236 9.11 15.26 9.21
N GLY A 237 8.53 14.53 8.26
CA GLY A 237 8.91 14.57 6.84
C GLY A 237 10.27 13.94 6.51
N MET A 238 10.84 13.12 7.39
CA MET A 238 12.06 12.36 7.12
C MET A 238 11.79 10.93 6.65
N VAL A 239 10.90 10.23 7.35
CA VAL A 239 10.61 8.81 7.15
C VAL A 239 9.10 8.61 7.01
N GLY A 240 8.68 7.74 6.09
CA GLY A 240 7.34 7.18 6.06
C GLY A 240 7.21 6.04 7.08
N LEU A 241 6.62 6.33 8.23
CA LEU A 241 6.35 5.35 9.29
C LEU A 241 4.84 5.27 9.54
N TYR A 242 4.26 4.11 9.18
CA TYR A 242 2.84 3.84 9.40
C TYR A 242 2.48 3.97 10.88
N SER A 243 1.35 4.59 11.20
CA SER A 243 0.99 4.91 12.58
C SER A 243 -0.52 4.87 12.82
N ASN A 244 -0.96 3.86 13.56
CA ASN A 244 -2.30 3.75 14.13
C ASN A 244 -2.47 4.73 15.29
N ALA A 245 -1.47 4.88 16.15
CA ALA A 245 -1.49 5.88 17.23
C ALA A 245 -1.71 7.30 16.68
N GLY A 246 -1.03 7.65 15.59
CA GLY A 246 -1.22 8.91 14.87
C GLY A 246 -2.66 9.11 14.38
N TYR A 247 -3.29 8.09 13.80
CA TYR A 247 -4.68 8.19 13.36
C TYR A 247 -5.69 8.29 14.51
N ASN A 248 -5.39 7.73 15.68
CA ASN A 248 -6.23 7.94 16.86
C ASN A 248 -6.05 9.33 17.48
N LEU A 249 -4.87 9.95 17.35
CA LEU A 249 -4.74 11.39 17.61
C LEU A 249 -5.60 12.20 16.63
N LEU A 250 -5.68 11.81 15.35
CA LEU A 250 -6.57 12.47 14.39
C LEU A 250 -8.06 12.33 14.75
N GLY A 251 -8.48 11.19 15.32
CA GLY A 251 -9.81 11.04 15.91
C GLY A 251 -10.06 12.05 17.05
N ASN A 252 -9.06 12.26 17.91
CA ASN A 252 -9.12 13.29 18.96
C ASN A 252 -9.16 14.72 18.38
N VAL A 253 -8.45 14.99 17.28
CA VAL A 253 -8.52 16.28 16.56
C VAL A 253 -9.94 16.53 16.05
N ILE A 254 -10.57 15.53 15.42
CA ILE A 254 -11.96 15.63 14.94
C ILE A 254 -12.86 16.02 16.11
N LYS A 255 -12.81 15.26 17.22
CA LYS A 255 -13.59 15.56 18.43
C LYS A 255 -13.35 16.95 18.99
N ALA A 256 -12.08 17.38 19.08
CA ALA A 256 -11.71 18.67 19.62
C ALA A 256 -12.28 19.84 18.79
N ILE A 257 -12.30 19.70 17.46
CA ILE A 257 -12.73 20.74 16.52
C ILE A 257 -14.26 20.72 16.32
N SER A 258 -14.86 19.55 16.12
CA SER A 258 -16.29 19.41 15.84
C SER A 258 -17.16 19.56 17.09
N LYS A 259 -16.61 19.26 18.27
CA LYS A 259 -17.34 19.08 19.55
C LYS A 259 -18.32 17.90 19.54
N GLU A 260 -18.18 16.99 18.57
CA GLU A 260 -18.91 15.72 18.47
C GLU A 260 -17.95 14.58 18.86
N ASP A 261 -18.45 13.47 19.41
CA ASP A 261 -17.58 12.29 19.51
C ASP A 261 -17.18 11.80 18.10
N TYR A 262 -16.04 11.12 18.00
CA TYR A 262 -15.55 10.64 16.71
C TYR A 262 -16.57 9.71 16.02
N THR A 263 -17.18 8.78 16.76
CA THR A 263 -18.17 7.85 16.18
C THR A 263 -19.39 8.60 15.64
N ASP A 264 -19.88 9.57 16.40
CA ASP A 264 -21.05 10.39 16.04
C ASP A 264 -20.77 11.23 14.79
N TYR A 265 -19.56 11.80 14.69
CA TYR A 265 -19.17 12.57 13.51
C TYR A 265 -19.15 11.68 12.26
N ILE A 266 -18.57 10.48 12.34
CA ILE A 266 -18.51 9.55 11.21
C ILE A 266 -19.92 9.11 10.79
N HIS A 267 -20.79 8.79 11.75
CA HIS A 267 -22.20 8.47 11.48
C HIS A 267 -22.89 9.62 10.74
N ARG A 268 -22.91 10.81 11.35
CA ARG A 268 -23.68 11.96 10.87
C ARG A 268 -23.18 12.53 9.54
N HIS A 269 -21.87 12.57 9.33
CA HIS A 269 -21.27 13.30 8.21
C HIS A 269 -20.76 12.40 7.07
N ILE A 270 -20.74 11.07 7.27
CA ILE A 270 -20.29 10.13 6.24
C ILE A 270 -21.27 8.96 6.06
N LEU A 271 -21.59 8.21 7.12
CA LEU A 271 -22.41 7.00 6.97
C LEU A 271 -23.87 7.32 6.61
N ASP A 272 -24.51 8.24 7.36
CA ASP A 272 -25.90 8.62 7.12
C ASP A 272 -26.09 9.28 5.73
N PRO A 273 -25.26 10.24 5.28
CA PRO A 273 -25.39 10.82 3.94
C PRO A 273 -25.21 9.81 2.79
N LEU A 274 -24.49 8.70 3.04
CA LEU A 274 -24.34 7.62 2.08
C LEU A 274 -25.36 6.49 2.27
N ALA A 275 -26.26 6.62 3.25
CA ALA A 275 -27.20 5.58 3.66
C ALA A 275 -26.49 4.24 3.98
N MET A 276 -25.36 4.30 4.68
CA MET A 276 -24.60 3.13 5.15
C MET A 276 -25.12 2.60 6.49
N SER A 277 -26.40 2.22 6.52
CA SER A 277 -27.14 1.87 7.76
C SER A 277 -26.77 0.52 8.39
N HIS A 278 -25.93 -0.29 7.74
CA HIS A 278 -25.42 -1.56 8.27
C HIS A 278 -23.95 -1.46 8.67
N SER A 279 -23.38 -0.25 8.60
CA SER A 279 -22.00 0.04 8.97
C SER A 279 -21.95 0.90 10.22
N GLY A 280 -20.86 0.76 10.97
CA GLY A 280 -20.68 1.48 12.23
C GLY A 280 -19.44 0.99 12.96
N PHE A 281 -19.49 1.01 14.28
CA PHE A 281 -18.44 0.60 15.18
C PHE A 281 -18.90 -0.55 16.07
N ALA A 282 -17.97 -1.16 16.81
CA ALA A 282 -18.27 -2.36 17.59
C ALA A 282 -19.31 -2.14 18.70
N MET A 283 -19.38 -0.91 19.25
CA MET A 283 -20.38 -0.49 20.23
C MET A 283 -21.76 -0.20 19.63
N ASP A 284 -21.87 -0.16 18.30
CA ASP A 284 -23.16 -0.10 17.63
C ASP A 284 -23.75 -1.52 17.62
N SER A 285 -25.05 -1.66 17.85
CA SER A 285 -25.75 -2.97 17.88
C SER A 285 -25.89 -3.57 16.47
N LEU A 286 -24.76 -3.77 15.79
CA LEU A 286 -24.66 -4.24 14.41
C LEU A 286 -25.11 -5.70 14.31
N ARG A 287 -26.01 -5.96 13.36
CA ARG A 287 -26.48 -7.30 13.02
C ARG A 287 -25.55 -7.96 12.01
N ASN A 288 -25.61 -9.28 11.89
CA ASN A 288 -24.90 -10.06 10.86
C ASN A 288 -23.36 -9.91 10.86
N ARG A 289 -22.75 -9.68 12.04
CA ARG A 289 -21.29 -9.70 12.19
C ARG A 289 -20.75 -11.11 11.91
N SER A 290 -19.69 -11.21 11.13
CA SER A 290 -18.98 -12.48 10.92
C SER A 290 -18.15 -12.86 12.15
N ASP A 291 -17.98 -14.16 12.38
CA ASP A 291 -16.85 -14.65 13.15
C ASP A 291 -15.54 -14.45 12.38
N ILE A 292 -14.41 -14.52 13.07
CA ILE A 292 -13.08 -14.43 12.44
C ILE A 292 -12.33 -15.76 12.54
N TYR A 293 -11.49 -16.04 11.55
CA TYR A 293 -10.81 -17.32 11.39
C TYR A 293 -9.32 -17.15 11.08
N ALA A 294 -8.49 -18.06 11.58
CA ALA A 294 -7.08 -18.21 11.18
C ALA A 294 -6.68 -19.67 11.34
N TYR A 295 -5.77 -20.16 10.50
CA TYR A 295 -5.27 -21.54 10.54
C TYR A 295 -6.40 -22.58 10.53
N GLY A 296 -7.49 -22.27 9.82
CA GLY A 296 -8.70 -23.09 9.78
C GLY A 296 -9.52 -23.16 11.08
N GLN A 297 -9.23 -22.33 12.09
CA GLN A 297 -9.91 -22.31 13.39
C GLN A 297 -10.67 -21.00 13.62
N LYS A 298 -11.78 -21.06 14.37
CA LYS A 298 -12.57 -19.90 14.79
C LYS A 298 -11.90 -19.17 15.95
N PHE A 299 -11.91 -17.85 15.91
CA PHE A 299 -11.41 -16.96 16.98
C PHE A 299 -12.48 -15.94 17.39
N LYS A 300 -12.41 -15.51 18.65
CA LYS A 300 -13.25 -14.42 19.15
C LYS A 300 -12.82 -13.11 18.47
N ALA A 301 -13.77 -12.40 17.85
CA ALA A 301 -13.52 -11.06 17.33
C ALA A 301 -13.15 -10.11 18.47
N PHE A 302 -12.15 -9.26 18.22
CA PHE A 302 -11.63 -8.33 19.20
C PHE A 302 -12.01 -6.90 18.84
N GLU A 303 -12.56 -6.17 19.80
CA GLU A 303 -13.07 -4.82 19.57
C GLU A 303 -12.01 -3.79 19.93
N LEU A 304 -11.49 -3.12 18.90
CA LEU A 304 -10.33 -2.24 19.03
C LEU A 304 -10.70 -0.95 19.75
N ARG A 305 -9.87 -0.53 20.73
CA ARG A 305 -9.87 0.85 21.24
C ARG A 305 -9.62 1.85 20.11
N ASP A 306 -8.77 1.48 19.17
CA ASP A 306 -8.18 2.32 18.13
C ASP A 306 -9.14 2.64 16.97
N ILE A 307 -10.34 3.10 17.33
CA ILE A 307 -11.50 3.21 16.45
C ILE A 307 -11.29 4.15 15.25
N ALA A 308 -10.47 5.18 15.38
CA ALA A 308 -10.19 6.12 14.29
C ALA A 308 -9.14 5.61 13.29
N SER A 309 -8.48 4.51 13.63
CA SER A 309 -7.49 3.88 12.76
C SER A 309 -7.97 2.56 12.18
N GLY A 310 -8.94 1.88 12.82
CA GLY A 310 -9.37 0.54 12.41
C GLY A 310 -10.71 0.05 12.96
N GLY A 311 -11.56 0.93 13.50
CA GLY A 311 -12.76 0.51 14.23
C GLY A 311 -14.02 0.28 13.42
N ILE A 312 -14.04 0.61 12.12
CA ILE A 312 -15.27 0.50 11.33
C ILE A 312 -15.55 -0.95 10.97
N TYR A 313 -16.81 -1.32 11.14
CA TYR A 313 -17.43 -2.54 10.64
C TYR A 313 -18.37 -2.14 9.50
N ALA A 314 -18.33 -2.86 8.38
CA ALA A 314 -19.18 -2.60 7.23
C ALA A 314 -19.61 -3.90 6.55
N ASP A 315 -20.78 -3.86 5.92
CA ASP A 315 -21.15 -4.87 4.92
C ASP A 315 -20.65 -4.44 3.52
N LEU A 316 -20.72 -5.35 2.54
CA LEU A 316 -20.21 -5.07 1.20
C LEU A 316 -21.07 -4.02 0.48
N ASN A 317 -22.38 -4.00 0.73
CA ASN A 317 -23.30 -3.07 0.08
C ASN A 317 -22.99 -1.62 0.48
N ASP A 318 -22.81 -1.38 1.76
CA ASP A 318 -22.46 -0.07 2.30
C ASP A 318 -21.04 0.32 1.91
N PHE A 319 -20.11 -0.63 1.89
CA PHE A 319 -18.74 -0.33 1.47
C PHE A 319 -18.67 0.05 -0.03
N ILE A 320 -19.53 -0.53 -0.88
CA ILE A 320 -19.75 -0.07 -2.26
C ILE A 320 -20.31 1.35 -2.30
N LYS A 321 -21.25 1.72 -1.41
CA LYS A 321 -21.79 3.10 -1.33
C LYS A 321 -20.69 4.09 -0.98
N TYR A 322 -19.79 3.75 -0.06
CA TYR A 322 -18.61 4.57 0.22
C TYR A 322 -17.69 4.73 -0.99
N ALA A 323 -17.33 3.62 -1.65
CA ALA A 323 -16.49 3.64 -2.85
C ALA A 323 -17.10 4.51 -3.97
N THR A 324 -18.39 4.30 -4.26
CA THR A 324 -19.11 5.07 -5.29
C THR A 324 -19.33 6.53 -4.88
N GLY A 325 -19.57 6.82 -3.60
CA GLY A 325 -19.67 8.18 -3.07
C GLY A 325 -18.40 8.99 -3.28
N LEU A 326 -17.23 8.38 -3.07
CA LEU A 326 -15.94 9.00 -3.38
C LEU A 326 -15.75 9.23 -4.89
N LEU A 327 -16.13 8.25 -5.73
CA LEU A 327 -16.07 8.43 -7.20
C LEU A 327 -16.96 9.58 -7.69
N LYS A 328 -18.18 9.70 -7.14
CA LYS A 328 -19.11 10.81 -7.44
C LYS A 328 -18.54 12.16 -7.00
N ALA A 329 -18.00 12.23 -5.78
CA ALA A 329 -17.35 13.42 -5.26
C ALA A 329 -16.16 13.85 -6.13
N TYR A 330 -15.35 12.89 -6.62
CA TYR A 330 -14.21 13.17 -7.49
C TYR A 330 -14.62 13.82 -8.80
N ARG A 331 -15.81 13.47 -9.31
CA ARG A 331 -16.39 13.98 -10.55
C ARG A 331 -17.20 15.26 -10.36
N GLY A 332 -17.34 15.74 -9.12
CA GLY A 332 -18.05 16.98 -8.81
C GLY A 332 -19.57 16.86 -8.89
N GLU A 333 -20.14 15.67 -8.64
CA GLU A 333 -21.59 15.52 -8.54
C GLU A 333 -22.15 16.32 -7.35
N THR A 334 -23.37 16.85 -7.51
CA THR A 334 -24.07 17.65 -6.48
C THR A 334 -24.41 16.81 -5.24
N ASN A 335 -24.40 17.43 -4.05
CA ASN A 335 -24.63 16.75 -2.75
C ASN A 335 -23.63 15.62 -2.45
N SER A 336 -22.41 15.72 -2.99
CA SER A 336 -21.33 14.80 -2.67
C SER A 336 -20.77 15.01 -1.26
N LEU A 337 -20.08 13.99 -0.72
CA LEU A 337 -19.48 13.97 0.63
C LEU A 337 -18.55 15.15 0.92
N ILE A 338 -17.90 15.67 -0.12
CA ILE A 338 -16.86 16.69 -0.08
C ILE A 338 -16.69 17.28 -1.49
N LYS A 339 -16.18 18.51 -1.63
CA LYS A 339 -15.98 19.11 -2.97
C LYS A 339 -14.92 18.34 -3.76
N ALA A 340 -15.09 18.32 -5.08
CA ALA A 340 -14.15 17.67 -6.01
C ALA A 340 -12.70 18.14 -5.82
N SER A 341 -12.48 19.46 -5.68
CA SER A 341 -11.14 20.03 -5.45
C SER A 341 -10.46 19.47 -4.20
N THR A 342 -11.22 19.25 -3.14
CA THR A 342 -10.68 18.76 -1.86
C THR A 342 -10.40 17.25 -1.94
N LEU A 343 -11.26 16.50 -2.63
CA LEU A 343 -10.97 15.09 -2.89
C LEU A 343 -9.76 14.91 -3.84
N HIS A 344 -9.61 15.79 -4.84
CA HIS A 344 -8.41 15.82 -5.69
C HIS A 344 -7.15 16.08 -4.85
N GLN A 345 -7.23 16.96 -3.85
CA GLN A 345 -6.15 17.18 -2.90
C GLN A 345 -5.86 15.91 -2.08
N MET A 346 -6.88 15.21 -1.58
CA MET A 346 -6.72 13.93 -0.87
C MET A 346 -6.02 12.87 -1.73
N PHE A 347 -6.34 12.83 -3.03
CA PHE A 347 -5.80 11.88 -4.01
C PHE A 347 -4.57 12.42 -4.76
N SER A 348 -3.93 13.47 -4.27
CA SER A 348 -2.68 14.00 -4.83
C SER A 348 -1.46 13.53 -4.02
N LEU A 349 -0.30 13.45 -4.66
CA LEU A 349 0.94 12.99 -4.02
C LEU A 349 1.39 13.98 -2.94
N GLN A 350 1.40 13.53 -1.67
CA GLN A 350 1.68 14.39 -0.52
C GLN A 350 3.09 14.23 0.06
N ASN A 351 3.79 13.14 -0.27
CA ASN A 351 5.06 12.76 0.37
C ASN A 351 6.25 12.71 -0.61
N ALA A 352 6.18 13.42 -1.74
CA ALA A 352 7.27 13.45 -2.74
C ALA A 352 8.62 13.90 -2.17
N SER A 353 8.61 14.75 -1.13
CA SER A 353 9.81 15.28 -0.49
C SER A 353 10.33 14.42 0.67
N VAL A 354 9.70 13.29 0.97
CA VAL A 354 10.10 12.43 2.09
C VAL A 354 11.18 11.46 1.61
N PRO A 355 12.43 11.59 2.09
CA PRO A 355 13.55 10.85 1.53
C PRO A 355 13.49 9.35 1.84
N ILE A 356 12.99 8.95 3.00
CA ILE A 356 12.88 7.53 3.36
C ILE A 356 11.42 7.13 3.36
N GLU A 357 10.87 6.96 2.16
CA GLU A 357 9.50 6.51 1.97
C GLU A 357 9.50 5.30 1.05
N THR A 358 8.65 4.32 1.37
CA THR A 358 8.53 3.12 0.55
C THR A 358 7.34 3.20 -0.40
N ASN A 359 6.31 4.00 -0.11
CA ASN A 359 5.09 4.11 -0.92
C ASN A 359 4.71 5.57 -1.21
N LYS A 360 4.19 5.85 -2.40
CA LYS A 360 3.50 7.11 -2.71
C LYS A 360 2.22 7.21 -1.89
N LYS A 361 1.97 8.36 -1.26
CA LYS A 361 0.83 8.58 -0.37
C LYS A 361 0.07 9.85 -0.71
N GLY A 362 -1.26 9.75 -0.63
CA GLY A 362 -2.18 10.86 -0.51
C GLY A 362 -2.51 11.15 0.95
N LEU A 363 -3.57 11.91 1.19
CA LEU A 363 -4.08 12.15 2.55
C LEU A 363 -4.94 10.96 2.99
N GLY A 364 -4.32 10.00 3.67
CA GLY A 364 -4.98 8.75 4.11
C GLY A 364 -5.13 7.67 3.06
N TRP A 365 -4.34 7.76 1.99
CA TRP A 365 -4.36 6.81 0.88
C TRP A 365 -2.96 6.41 0.44
N PHE A 366 -2.77 5.16 0.06
CA PHE A 366 -1.66 4.75 -0.79
C PHE A 366 -2.00 5.05 -2.25
N MET A 367 -0.99 5.33 -3.08
CA MET A 367 -1.20 5.77 -4.44
C MET A 367 -0.39 4.97 -5.44
N PHE A 368 -1.05 4.43 -6.46
CA PHE A 368 -0.40 4.01 -7.69
C PHE A 368 -0.43 5.20 -8.65
N LYS A 369 0.72 5.60 -9.18
CA LYS A 369 0.76 6.73 -10.13
C LYS A 369 1.89 6.58 -11.14
N ASN A 370 1.53 6.70 -12.41
CA ASN A 370 2.45 6.91 -13.53
C ASN A 370 2.01 8.15 -14.35
N ASP A 371 2.59 8.34 -15.53
CA ASP A 371 2.36 9.54 -16.35
C ASP A 371 0.95 9.62 -16.94
N SER A 372 0.21 8.50 -17.05
CA SER A 372 -1.09 8.42 -17.74
C SER A 372 -2.28 8.15 -16.82
N THR A 373 -2.06 7.48 -15.69
CA THR A 373 -3.13 6.99 -14.81
C THR A 373 -2.69 7.11 -13.35
N PHE A 374 -3.66 7.26 -12.46
CA PHE A 374 -3.47 6.98 -11.04
C PHE A 374 -4.62 6.15 -10.46
N ALA A 375 -4.32 5.46 -9.37
CA ALA A 375 -5.29 4.80 -8.51
C ALA A 375 -4.96 5.09 -7.05
N VAL A 376 -5.97 5.10 -6.20
CA VAL A 376 -5.79 5.18 -4.75
C VAL A 376 -6.22 3.88 -4.10
N TYR A 377 -5.49 3.49 -3.06
CA TYR A 377 -5.64 2.19 -2.42
C TYR A 377 -5.53 2.30 -0.91
N HIS A 378 -6.31 1.50 -0.21
CA HIS A 378 -6.08 1.22 1.20
C HIS A 378 -6.43 -0.23 1.52
N ALA A 379 -5.62 -0.85 2.38
CA ALA A 379 -5.86 -2.17 2.94
C ALA A 379 -6.11 -2.08 4.44
N GLY A 380 -6.89 -3.01 4.97
CA GLY A 380 -7.17 -3.13 6.39
C GLY A 380 -6.95 -4.53 6.91
N SER A 381 -6.52 -4.59 8.16
CA SER A 381 -6.53 -5.77 9.02
C SER A 381 -7.05 -5.35 10.40
N ALA A 382 -7.91 -6.17 11.00
CA ALA A 382 -8.34 -6.08 12.39
C ALA A 382 -8.50 -7.49 12.94
N GLY A 383 -7.52 -7.94 13.74
CA GLY A 383 -7.39 -9.35 14.06
C GLY A 383 -7.14 -10.17 12.79
N PHE A 384 -8.06 -11.07 12.47
CA PHE A 384 -8.01 -11.92 11.29
C PHE A 384 -9.03 -11.53 10.20
N ALA A 385 -9.73 -10.41 10.38
CA ALA A 385 -10.55 -9.82 9.34
C ALA A 385 -9.72 -8.84 8.49
N HIS A 386 -9.96 -8.84 7.18
CA HIS A 386 -9.27 -7.96 6.24
C HIS A 386 -10.24 -7.30 5.26
N ALA A 387 -9.88 -6.10 4.82
CA ALA A 387 -10.56 -5.41 3.73
C ALA A 387 -9.56 -4.75 2.78
N LYS A 388 -10.02 -4.50 1.54
CA LYS A 388 -9.25 -3.90 0.45
C LYS A 388 -10.17 -2.96 -0.32
N LEU A 389 -9.67 -1.75 -0.59
CA LEU A 389 -10.35 -0.74 -1.39
C LEU A 389 -9.37 -0.18 -2.40
N LEU A 390 -9.65 -0.38 -3.68
CA LEU A 390 -8.88 0.17 -4.80
C LEU A 390 -9.82 1.01 -5.67
N LEU A 391 -9.50 2.28 -5.88
CA LEU A 391 -10.27 3.20 -6.71
C LEU A 391 -9.45 3.66 -7.90
N PHE A 392 -10.08 3.75 -9.06
CA PHE A 392 -9.58 4.40 -10.27
C PHE A 392 -10.48 5.58 -10.60
N PRO A 393 -10.28 6.77 -9.96
CA PRO A 393 -11.27 7.84 -9.98
C PRO A 393 -11.57 8.38 -11.37
N GLU A 394 -10.55 8.55 -12.21
CA GLU A 394 -10.69 9.01 -13.61
C GLU A 394 -11.48 8.02 -14.47
N LYS A 395 -11.44 6.74 -14.12
CA LYS A 395 -12.12 5.64 -14.83
C LYS A 395 -13.47 5.30 -14.20
N ASN A 396 -13.90 6.04 -13.19
CA ASN A 396 -15.14 5.80 -12.44
C ASN A 396 -15.29 4.33 -12.01
N ALA A 397 -14.19 3.72 -11.57
CA ALA A 397 -14.10 2.29 -11.28
C ALA A 397 -13.53 2.03 -9.89
N ALA A 398 -13.91 0.89 -9.31
CA ALA A 398 -13.46 0.48 -7.99
C ALA A 398 -13.49 -1.04 -7.80
N VAL A 399 -12.65 -1.52 -6.89
CA VAL A 399 -12.63 -2.91 -6.42
C VAL A 399 -12.70 -2.90 -4.90
N VAL A 400 -13.60 -3.73 -4.38
CA VAL A 400 -13.82 -3.89 -2.94
C VAL A 400 -13.73 -5.37 -2.60
N VAL A 401 -12.93 -5.73 -1.59
CA VAL A 401 -12.85 -7.11 -1.10
C VAL A 401 -12.81 -7.10 0.42
N MET A 402 -13.53 -8.01 1.06
CA MET A 402 -13.55 -8.24 2.50
C MET A 402 -13.43 -9.73 2.79
N THR A 403 -12.77 -10.10 3.88
CA THR A 403 -12.67 -11.49 4.32
C THR A 403 -12.59 -11.53 5.84
N ASN A 404 -13.14 -12.60 6.40
CA ASN A 404 -13.09 -12.88 7.82
C ASN A 404 -11.98 -13.87 8.21
N THR A 405 -11.03 -14.12 7.30
CA THR A 405 -9.98 -15.13 7.48
C THR A 405 -8.59 -14.54 7.25
N ALA A 406 -7.63 -14.85 8.14
CA ALA A 406 -6.26 -14.33 8.08
C ALA A 406 -5.60 -14.61 6.73
N GLU A 407 -5.72 -15.84 6.25
CA GLU A 407 -5.17 -16.31 4.98
C GLU A 407 -5.81 -15.62 3.76
N GLY A 408 -7.05 -15.14 3.91
CA GLY A 408 -7.75 -14.41 2.85
C GLY A 408 -7.18 -13.01 2.59
N GLY A 409 -6.42 -12.45 3.52
CA GLY A 409 -5.87 -11.10 3.42
C GLY A 409 -4.98 -10.90 2.19
N GLN A 410 -4.10 -11.88 1.90
CA GLN A 410 -3.23 -11.88 0.72
C GLN A 410 -4.03 -12.09 -0.57
N ALA A 411 -4.96 -13.06 -0.57
CA ALA A 411 -5.80 -13.34 -1.72
C ALA A 411 -6.61 -12.10 -2.15
N ALA A 412 -7.13 -11.34 -1.19
CA ALA A 412 -7.85 -10.09 -1.43
C ALA A 412 -6.96 -8.97 -2.02
N GLU A 413 -5.71 -8.85 -1.54
CA GLU A 413 -4.74 -7.88 -2.08
C GLU A 413 -4.35 -8.22 -3.53
N ASP A 414 -3.96 -9.49 -3.74
CA ASP A 414 -3.56 -9.99 -5.05
C ASP A 414 -4.68 -9.78 -6.07
N PHE A 415 -5.95 -9.99 -5.68
CA PHE A 415 -7.09 -9.71 -6.54
C PHE A 415 -7.15 -8.25 -6.98
N CYS A 416 -7.03 -7.31 -6.03
CA CYS A 416 -7.03 -5.88 -6.35
C CYS A 416 -5.86 -5.53 -7.29
N PHE A 417 -4.67 -6.04 -7.01
CA PHE A 417 -3.47 -5.71 -7.80
C PHE A 417 -3.47 -6.36 -9.18
N LYS A 418 -4.12 -7.51 -9.35
CA LYS A 418 -4.37 -8.11 -10.68
C LYS A 418 -5.22 -7.23 -11.58
N LEU A 419 -6.01 -6.29 -11.05
CA LEU A 419 -6.78 -5.36 -11.88
C LEU A 419 -5.97 -4.13 -12.34
N LEU A 420 -4.82 -3.83 -11.71
CA LEU A 420 -4.00 -2.67 -12.09
C LEU A 420 -3.63 -2.65 -13.60
N PRO A 421 -3.18 -3.77 -14.22
CA PRO A 421 -2.79 -3.75 -15.62
C PRO A 421 -3.94 -3.42 -16.58
N LYS A 422 -5.20 -3.76 -16.23
CA LYS A 422 -6.38 -3.39 -17.03
C LYS A 422 -6.56 -1.87 -17.15
N PHE A 423 -5.97 -1.09 -16.24
CA PHE A 423 -5.99 0.38 -16.24
C PHE A 423 -4.63 1.01 -16.54
N GLY A 424 -3.67 0.22 -17.04
CA GLY A 424 -2.33 0.71 -17.40
C GLY A 424 -1.43 1.00 -16.19
N LEU A 425 -1.72 0.42 -15.03
CA LEU A 425 -0.89 0.53 -13.82
C LEU A 425 -0.18 -0.80 -13.51
N ARG A 426 0.91 -0.71 -12.76
CA ARG A 426 1.67 -1.85 -12.23
C ARG A 426 1.90 -1.67 -10.73
N ILE A 427 2.21 -2.77 -10.03
CA ILE A 427 2.54 -2.69 -8.60
C ILE A 427 3.72 -1.73 -8.35
N SER A 428 4.70 -1.69 -9.26
CA SER A 428 5.84 -0.77 -9.17
C SER A 428 5.45 0.71 -9.12
N ASP A 429 4.28 1.06 -9.67
CA ASP A 429 3.80 2.45 -9.71
C ASP A 429 3.37 2.96 -8.33
N LEU A 430 3.25 2.06 -7.33
CA LEU A 430 3.07 2.40 -5.91
C LEU A 430 4.30 3.05 -5.29
N PHE A 431 5.49 2.68 -5.74
CA PHE A 431 6.74 3.04 -5.09
C PHE A 431 7.26 4.39 -5.60
N PRO A 432 7.90 5.22 -4.75
CA PRO A 432 8.55 6.44 -5.21
C PRO A 432 9.77 6.12 -6.09
N ALA A 433 10.25 7.13 -6.82
CA ALA A 433 11.49 7.01 -7.56
C ALA A 433 12.65 6.70 -6.58
N PRO A 434 13.65 5.89 -7.00
CA PRO A 434 14.83 5.63 -6.19
C PRO A 434 15.53 6.92 -5.76
N ILE A 435 15.79 7.06 -4.46
CA ILE A 435 16.48 8.23 -3.90
C ILE A 435 17.95 8.30 -4.28
N THR A 436 18.57 7.18 -4.70
CA THR A 436 19.98 7.19 -5.14
C THR A 436 20.16 7.39 -6.65
N GLY A 437 19.11 7.80 -7.40
CA GLY A 437 19.21 8.16 -8.83
C GLY A 437 19.17 6.97 -9.79
N SER A 438 19.83 7.01 -10.95
CA SER A 438 19.93 5.86 -11.88
C SER A 438 21.17 5.00 -11.58
N VAL A 439 21.15 3.69 -11.90
CA VAL A 439 22.35 2.82 -11.85
C VAL A 439 22.93 2.69 -13.24
N ASN A 440 24.25 2.85 -13.37
CA ASN A 440 24.97 2.36 -14.55
C ASN A 440 25.56 0.96 -14.28
N ASP A 441 25.08 -0.03 -15.01
CA ASP A 441 25.54 -1.42 -14.89
C ASP A 441 26.92 -1.69 -15.47
N THR A 442 27.47 -0.79 -16.29
CA THR A 442 28.83 -0.92 -16.85
C THR A 442 29.93 -0.37 -15.94
N SER A 443 29.58 0.11 -14.74
CA SER A 443 30.56 0.69 -13.82
C SER A 443 31.60 -0.35 -13.39
N ALA A 444 32.88 -0.04 -13.61
CA ALA A 444 33.99 -0.88 -13.18
C ALA A 444 34.24 -0.75 -11.67
N ILE A 445 34.82 -1.80 -11.07
CA ILE A 445 35.26 -1.77 -9.67
C ILE A 445 36.44 -0.80 -9.54
N VAL A 446 36.37 0.11 -8.57
CA VAL A 446 37.44 1.08 -8.28
C VAL A 446 38.26 0.65 -7.06
N GLN A 447 39.40 1.31 -6.83
CA GLN A 447 40.14 1.20 -5.57
C GLN A 447 39.87 2.44 -4.73
N LEU A 448 39.55 2.24 -3.45
CA LEU A 448 39.34 3.33 -2.49
C LEU A 448 40.42 3.28 -1.41
N SER A 449 40.76 4.43 -0.85
CA SER A 449 41.68 4.48 0.29
C SER A 449 41.07 3.82 1.53
N PRO A 450 41.88 3.27 2.45
CA PRO A 450 41.36 2.71 3.71
C PRO A 450 40.53 3.71 4.51
N SER A 451 40.89 5.00 4.48
CA SER A 451 40.12 6.06 5.14
C SER A 451 38.73 6.27 4.55
N ALA A 452 38.57 6.12 3.23
CA ALA A 452 37.28 6.22 2.57
C ALA A 452 36.37 5.04 2.96
N LEU A 453 36.91 3.82 2.96
CA LEU A 453 36.18 2.61 3.40
C LEU A 453 35.75 2.69 4.87
N LYS A 454 36.65 3.17 5.74
CA LYS A 454 36.40 3.31 7.18
C LYS A 454 35.21 4.20 7.52
N LYS A 455 34.82 5.13 6.65
CA LYS A 455 33.63 5.99 6.85
C LYS A 455 32.33 5.20 6.94
N HIS A 456 32.28 4.00 6.35
CA HIS A 456 31.08 3.17 6.29
C HIS A 456 31.06 2.05 7.34
N VAL A 457 32.13 1.88 8.13
CA VAL A 457 32.26 0.80 9.11
C VAL A 457 31.32 1.01 10.30
N GLY A 458 30.51 0.02 10.62
CA GLY A 458 29.58 0.07 11.75
C GLY A 458 28.40 -0.89 11.60
N SER A 459 27.47 -0.82 12.53
CA SER A 459 26.25 -1.64 12.56
C SER A 459 25.07 -0.87 11.98
N TYR A 460 24.34 -1.45 11.03
CA TYR A 460 23.18 -0.84 10.36
C TYR A 460 21.96 -1.70 10.61
N ALA A 461 20.93 -1.15 11.26
CA ALA A 461 19.80 -1.93 11.74
C ALA A 461 18.50 -1.75 10.94
N LYS A 462 17.87 -2.90 10.66
CA LYS A 462 16.48 -3.03 10.23
C LYS A 462 15.57 -3.29 11.44
N ALA A 463 14.29 -3.47 11.16
CA ALA A 463 13.27 -3.80 12.15
C ALA A 463 13.52 -5.10 12.93
N THR A 464 14.15 -6.10 12.31
CA THR A 464 14.29 -7.46 12.87
C THR A 464 15.67 -8.08 12.69
N SER A 465 16.67 -7.28 12.32
CA SER A 465 18.07 -7.70 12.17
C SER A 465 18.98 -6.47 12.05
N TYR A 466 20.29 -6.69 12.12
CA TYR A 466 21.28 -5.69 11.73
C TYR A 466 22.40 -6.32 10.89
N ALA A 467 23.05 -5.49 10.10
CA ALA A 467 24.27 -5.86 9.39
C ALA A 467 25.48 -5.11 9.94
N THR A 468 26.60 -5.82 10.11
CA THR A 468 27.89 -5.22 10.45
C THR A 468 28.70 -5.01 9.18
N ILE A 469 29.14 -3.78 8.95
CA ILE A 469 30.08 -3.40 7.89
C ILE A 469 31.47 -3.27 8.50
N SER A 470 32.43 -4.01 7.95
CA SER A 470 33.85 -3.93 8.32
C SER A 470 34.73 -3.83 7.07
N VAL A 471 36.01 -3.45 7.25
CA VAL A 471 37.00 -3.51 6.17
C VAL A 471 37.59 -4.92 6.12
N ALA A 472 37.62 -5.52 4.93
CA ALA A 472 38.31 -6.77 4.65
C ALA A 472 39.21 -6.56 3.43
N ASP A 473 40.52 -6.60 3.65
CA ASP A 473 41.56 -6.23 2.68
C ASP A 473 41.32 -4.81 2.10
N LYS A 474 40.94 -4.75 0.82
CA LYS A 474 40.69 -3.53 0.04
C LYS A 474 39.19 -3.25 -0.21
N TYR A 475 38.31 -4.03 0.42
CA TYR A 475 36.86 -3.94 0.23
C TYR A 475 36.12 -3.84 1.56
N LEU A 476 34.81 -3.58 1.49
CA LEU A 476 33.93 -3.72 2.64
C LEU A 476 33.39 -5.15 2.70
N LYS A 477 33.22 -5.66 3.92
CA LYS A 477 32.52 -6.91 4.21
C LYS A 477 31.28 -6.57 5.02
N MET A 478 30.13 -7.03 4.56
CA MET A 478 28.85 -6.99 5.25
C MET A 478 28.54 -8.36 5.82
N SER A 479 28.19 -8.42 7.11
CA SER A 479 27.77 -9.65 7.79
C SER A 479 26.41 -9.45 8.43
N GLU A 480 25.44 -10.33 8.15
CA GLU A 480 24.09 -10.32 8.74
C GLU A 480 23.63 -11.77 8.92
N ASN A 481 23.19 -12.16 10.12
CA ASN A 481 22.61 -13.49 10.40
C ASN A 481 23.45 -14.66 9.82
N GLY A 482 24.78 -14.60 9.98
CA GLY A 482 25.73 -15.59 9.45
C GLY A 482 26.03 -15.47 7.95
N LYS A 483 25.22 -14.75 7.18
CA LYS A 483 25.48 -14.44 5.77
C LYS A 483 26.60 -13.41 5.65
N ARG A 484 27.57 -13.68 4.77
CA ARG A 484 28.73 -12.83 4.51
C ARG A 484 28.70 -12.35 3.06
N THR A 485 28.86 -11.05 2.86
CA THR A 485 28.84 -10.41 1.54
C THR A 485 30.04 -9.46 1.42
N ILE A 486 30.84 -9.61 0.37
CA ILE A 486 31.86 -8.62 0.01
C ILE A 486 31.20 -7.52 -0.83
N LEU A 487 31.36 -6.28 -0.42
CA LEU A 487 30.89 -5.10 -1.12
C LEU A 487 32.09 -4.48 -1.85
N LYS A 488 32.13 -4.64 -3.18
CA LYS A 488 33.20 -4.06 -4.01
C LYS A 488 32.76 -2.66 -4.48
N PRO A 489 33.59 -1.63 -4.32
CA PRO A 489 33.21 -0.25 -4.63
C PRO A 489 33.17 -0.01 -6.14
N LEU A 490 32.14 0.70 -6.59
CA LEU A 490 32.01 1.29 -7.91
C LEU A 490 32.28 2.80 -7.85
N SER A 491 32.01 3.42 -6.70
CA SER A 491 32.34 4.80 -6.36
C SER A 491 32.57 4.92 -4.86
N ALA A 492 32.79 6.13 -4.35
CA ALA A 492 32.95 6.37 -2.91
C ALA A 492 31.74 5.90 -2.07
N ASN A 493 30.53 5.90 -2.65
CA ASN A 493 29.29 5.61 -1.92
C ASN A 493 28.50 4.43 -2.50
N GLN A 494 28.90 3.88 -3.65
CA GLN A 494 28.16 2.83 -4.35
C GLN A 494 28.97 1.54 -4.42
N TYR A 495 28.31 0.43 -4.11
CA TYR A 495 28.93 -0.89 -4.01
C TYR A 495 28.11 -1.97 -4.70
N VAL A 496 28.79 -2.94 -5.31
CA VAL A 496 28.18 -4.16 -5.84
C VAL A 496 28.41 -5.33 -4.86
N PRO A 497 27.36 -6.07 -4.49
CA PRO A 497 27.48 -7.18 -3.55
C PRO A 497 27.91 -8.50 -4.21
N TYR A 498 28.85 -9.18 -3.55
CA TYR A 498 29.31 -10.53 -3.84
C TYR A 498 29.05 -11.41 -2.61
N GLU A 499 28.07 -12.29 -2.69
CA GLU A 499 27.74 -13.21 -1.60
C GLU A 499 28.79 -14.32 -1.51
N ILE A 500 29.24 -14.64 -0.29
CA ILE A 500 30.15 -15.75 -0.03
C ILE A 500 29.32 -17.01 0.20
N ILE A 501 29.51 -18.02 -0.64
CA ILE A 501 28.85 -19.34 -0.57
C ILE A 501 29.90 -20.37 -0.13
N GLY A 502 29.58 -21.16 0.90
CA GLY A 502 30.52 -22.10 1.49
C GLY A 502 31.68 -21.38 2.18
N THR A 503 32.90 -21.85 1.94
CA THR A 503 34.10 -21.23 2.51
C THR A 503 34.44 -19.94 1.76
N ASP A 504 34.56 -20.00 0.41
CA ASP A 504 35.24 -18.95 -0.36
C ASP A 504 34.60 -18.58 -1.72
N THR A 505 33.51 -19.24 -2.13
CA THR A 505 32.93 -18.98 -3.46
C THR A 505 32.19 -17.65 -3.50
N LEU A 506 32.62 -16.73 -4.35
CA LEU A 506 32.00 -15.41 -4.52
C LEU A 506 30.97 -15.41 -5.65
N MET A 507 29.69 -15.26 -5.29
CA MET A 507 28.61 -15.06 -6.26
C MET A 507 28.25 -13.58 -6.36
N LYS A 508 28.53 -12.98 -7.52
CA LYS A 508 28.05 -11.62 -7.83
C LYS A 508 26.51 -11.62 -7.85
N LYS A 509 25.89 -10.63 -7.20
CA LYS A 509 24.44 -10.39 -7.34
C LYS A 509 24.19 -9.28 -8.34
N ASP A 510 24.10 -9.68 -9.60
CA ASP A 510 23.74 -8.78 -10.69
C ASP A 510 22.35 -8.16 -10.43
N GLY A 511 22.17 -6.91 -10.86
CA GLY A 511 20.96 -6.12 -10.58
C GLY A 511 20.80 -5.63 -9.13
N GLN A 512 21.78 -5.86 -8.25
CA GLN A 512 21.79 -5.30 -6.89
C GLN A 512 22.90 -4.27 -6.69
N ARG A 513 22.61 -3.24 -5.90
CA ARG A 513 23.58 -2.24 -5.45
C ARG A 513 23.33 -1.88 -4.00
N PHE A 514 24.40 -1.54 -3.30
CA PHE A 514 24.35 -0.91 -1.98
C PHE A 514 24.87 0.51 -2.08
N PHE A 515 24.18 1.43 -1.40
CA PHE A 515 24.51 2.84 -1.38
C PHE A 515 24.63 3.31 0.06
N PHE A 516 25.73 4.01 0.35
CA PHE A 516 25.88 4.74 1.60
C PHE A 516 25.54 6.21 1.36
N THR A 517 24.64 6.77 2.17
CA THR A 517 24.18 8.15 1.97
C THR A 517 23.89 8.84 3.28
N ASN A 518 24.09 10.16 3.34
CA ASN A 518 23.76 10.96 4.51
C ASN A 518 22.41 11.66 4.29
N ILE A 519 21.44 11.39 5.16
CA ILE A 519 20.11 11.98 5.08
C ILE A 519 19.81 12.64 6.42
N LYS A 520 19.68 13.97 6.41
CA LYS A 520 19.35 14.79 7.60
C LYS A 520 20.18 14.44 8.85
N GLY A 521 21.49 14.21 8.67
CA GLY A 521 22.43 13.93 9.77
C GLY A 521 22.63 12.45 10.12
N TYR A 522 21.93 11.54 9.45
CA TYR A 522 22.07 10.09 9.65
C TYR A 522 22.74 9.42 8.46
N HIS A 523 23.67 8.50 8.73
CA HIS A 523 24.39 7.73 7.71
C HIS A 523 23.63 6.43 7.41
N TYR A 524 23.00 6.35 6.23
CA TYR A 524 22.13 5.25 5.82
C TYR A 524 22.82 4.28 4.88
N LEU A 525 22.43 3.01 5.01
CA LEU A 525 22.63 1.99 4.00
C LEU A 525 21.31 1.78 3.23
N ILE A 526 21.36 1.91 1.91
CA ILE A 526 20.23 1.65 1.01
C ILE A 526 20.61 0.51 0.08
N GLN A 527 19.72 -0.46 -0.08
CA GLN A 527 19.87 -1.52 -1.08
C GLN A 527 18.93 -1.26 -2.24
N ARG A 528 19.47 -1.28 -3.45
CA ARG A 528 18.68 -1.28 -4.68
C ARG A 528 18.64 -2.67 -5.28
N ARG A 529 17.44 -3.10 -5.70
CA ARG A 529 17.20 -4.32 -6.48
C ARG A 529 16.35 -3.95 -7.69
N GLY A 530 16.93 -4.04 -8.89
CA GLY A 530 16.31 -3.48 -10.10
C GLY A 530 16.03 -1.99 -9.95
N GLU A 531 14.77 -1.58 -10.17
CA GLU A 531 14.33 -0.19 -10.07
C GLU A 531 13.80 0.20 -8.67
N ARG A 532 13.93 -0.68 -7.67
CA ARG A 532 13.39 -0.44 -6.32
C ARG A 532 14.49 -0.33 -5.28
N GLU A 533 14.29 0.58 -4.33
CA GLU A 533 15.16 0.75 -3.17
C GLU A 533 14.49 0.30 -1.87
N TYR A 534 15.33 -0.20 -0.99
CA TYR A 534 14.98 -0.70 0.32
C TYR A 534 15.92 -0.07 1.34
N ASN A 535 15.35 0.61 2.33
CA ASN A 535 16.13 1.14 3.42
C ASN A 535 16.60 -0.01 4.34
N TRP A 536 17.92 -0.18 4.48
CA TRP A 536 18.48 -1.10 5.46
C TRP A 536 18.53 -0.53 6.87
N GLY A 537 18.57 0.79 7.00
CA GLY A 537 18.72 1.47 8.28
C GLY A 537 19.88 2.45 8.29
N TYR A 538 19.92 3.26 9.34
CA TYR A 538 21.06 4.11 9.63
C TYR A 538 22.09 3.37 10.50
N GLN A 539 23.31 3.88 10.47
CA GLN A 539 24.41 3.42 11.31
C GLN A 539 24.10 3.70 12.78
N MET A 540 24.00 2.65 13.58
CA MET A 540 23.78 2.73 15.02
C MET A 540 25.06 3.12 15.76
N LYS A 541 24.89 3.75 16.93
CA LYS A 541 26.01 4.01 17.84
C LYS A 541 26.26 2.76 18.69
N PRO A 542 27.53 2.33 18.87
CA PRO A 542 27.87 1.26 19.80
C PRO A 542 27.44 1.61 21.23
N VAL A 543 26.85 0.67 21.95
CA VAL A 543 26.44 0.89 23.35
C VAL A 543 27.62 0.72 24.32
N ASP A 544 27.56 1.43 25.44
CA ASP A 544 28.46 1.18 26.58
C ASP A 544 28.02 -0.11 27.29
N VAL A 545 28.81 -1.16 27.12
CA VAL A 545 28.54 -2.48 27.69
C VAL A 545 28.46 -2.41 29.22
N SER A 546 29.36 -1.67 29.86
CA SER A 546 29.41 -1.58 31.33
C SER A 546 28.13 -1.00 31.92
N HIS A 547 27.55 -0.02 31.21
CA HIS A 547 26.29 0.62 31.60
C HIS A 547 25.07 -0.29 31.40
N TRP A 548 25.02 -1.00 30.26
CA TRP A 548 23.83 -1.76 29.85
C TRP A 548 23.81 -3.21 30.33
N GLN A 549 24.96 -3.77 30.73
CA GLN A 549 25.08 -5.19 31.13
C GLN A 549 24.08 -5.56 32.23
N ASN A 550 23.91 -4.71 33.24
CA ASN A 550 23.02 -4.98 34.38
C ASN A 550 21.52 -5.01 34.01
N ARG A 551 21.15 -4.48 32.85
CA ARG A 551 19.79 -4.50 32.31
C ARG A 551 19.54 -5.68 31.36
N THR A 552 20.58 -6.41 30.97
CA THR A 552 20.43 -7.64 30.15
C THR A 552 19.77 -8.77 30.97
N GLY A 553 19.13 -9.71 30.28
CA GLY A 553 18.43 -10.84 30.87
C GLY A 553 17.02 -11.01 30.33
N LEU A 554 16.34 -12.05 30.81
CA LEU A 554 14.96 -12.38 30.45
C LEU A 554 14.00 -11.58 31.32
N TYR A 555 12.95 -11.03 30.71
CA TYR A 555 11.84 -10.35 31.36
C TYR A 555 10.53 -11.01 30.89
N HIS A 556 9.65 -11.29 31.83
CA HIS A 556 8.34 -11.88 31.56
C HIS A 556 7.27 -10.80 31.53
N GLN A 557 6.24 -10.98 30.71
CA GLN A 557 5.12 -10.05 30.67
C GLN A 557 4.51 -9.86 32.07
N TYR A 558 4.21 -8.60 32.41
CA TYR A 558 3.69 -8.19 33.70
C TYR A 558 2.50 -7.21 33.50
N GLY A 559 1.43 -7.39 34.27
CA GLY A 559 0.24 -6.55 34.19
C GLY A 559 -0.71 -6.91 33.04
N TYR A 560 -1.35 -5.91 32.44
CA TYR A 560 -2.31 -6.10 31.35
C TYR A 560 -1.64 -6.73 30.12
N GLN A 561 -2.33 -7.71 29.53
CA GLN A 561 -1.90 -8.41 28.34
C GLN A 561 -3.00 -8.33 27.28
N MET A 562 -2.61 -7.89 26.09
CA MET A 562 -3.50 -7.86 24.95
C MET A 562 -3.72 -9.27 24.36
N LEU A 563 -4.92 -9.50 23.82
CA LEU A 563 -5.26 -10.64 22.95
C LEU A 563 -5.67 -10.15 21.55
N ILE A 564 -4.72 -9.82 20.68
CA ILE A 564 -5.00 -9.68 19.23
C ILE A 564 -4.30 -10.83 18.51
N GLY A 565 -5.10 -11.76 17.96
CA GLY A 565 -4.58 -12.94 17.24
C GLY A 565 -3.51 -13.71 18.04
N ASP A 566 -2.40 -14.07 17.36
CA ASP A 566 -1.26 -14.77 17.98
C ASP A 566 -0.29 -13.85 18.75
N SER A 567 -0.58 -12.55 18.84
CA SER A 567 0.35 -11.55 19.36
C SER A 567 0.45 -11.50 20.89
N LYS A 568 0.00 -12.55 21.61
CA LYS A 568 0.15 -12.63 23.06
C LYS A 568 1.64 -12.59 23.44
N PHE A 569 2.09 -11.44 23.93
CA PHE A 569 3.47 -11.16 24.32
C PHE A 569 3.85 -11.98 25.55
N LYS A 570 4.89 -12.81 25.45
CA LYS A 570 5.32 -13.70 26.53
C LYS A 570 6.47 -13.12 27.34
N SER A 571 7.51 -12.70 26.64
CA SER A 571 8.76 -12.28 27.24
C SER A 571 9.56 -11.42 26.28
N ILE A 572 10.46 -10.63 26.85
CA ILE A 572 11.57 -10.05 26.13
C ILE A 572 12.87 -10.54 26.76
N GLU A 573 13.89 -10.78 25.95
CA GLU A 573 15.23 -11.01 26.44
C GLU A 573 16.15 -9.92 25.89
N LEU A 574 16.81 -9.21 26.80
CA LEU A 574 17.76 -8.15 26.45
C LEU A 574 19.18 -8.71 26.49
N TYR A 575 19.95 -8.48 25.44
CA TYR A 575 21.34 -8.90 25.39
C TYR A 575 22.17 -7.96 24.52
N ILE A 576 23.50 -7.97 24.70
CA ILE A 576 24.43 -7.12 23.94
C ILE A 576 25.28 -8.02 23.04
N THR A 577 25.36 -7.70 21.75
CA THR A 577 26.16 -8.47 20.79
C THR A 577 27.65 -8.11 20.89
N PRO A 578 28.56 -8.93 20.34
CA PRO A 578 29.98 -8.58 20.23
C PRO A 578 30.23 -7.27 19.47
N ASP A 579 29.33 -6.89 18.57
CA ASP A 579 29.36 -5.62 17.83
C ASP A 579 28.87 -4.42 18.67
N ARG A 580 28.59 -4.63 19.96
CA ARG A 580 28.05 -3.64 20.91
C ARG A 580 26.71 -3.07 20.44
N VAL A 581 25.83 -3.93 19.94
CA VAL A 581 24.44 -3.61 19.64
C VAL A 581 23.57 -4.16 20.77
N LEU A 582 22.71 -3.32 21.37
CA LEU A 582 21.69 -3.77 22.31
C LEU A 582 20.54 -4.41 21.52
N MET A 583 20.19 -5.64 21.86
CA MET A 583 19.15 -6.42 21.20
C MET A 583 18.01 -6.72 22.15
N CYS A 584 16.79 -6.74 21.61
CA CYS A 584 15.59 -7.22 22.26
C CYS A 584 15.04 -8.42 21.48
N ARG A 585 15.11 -9.60 22.08
CA ARG A 585 14.41 -10.79 21.58
C ARG A 585 12.99 -10.78 22.12
N LEU A 586 12.04 -10.38 21.31
CA LEU A 586 10.62 -10.36 21.66
C LEU A 586 9.94 -11.67 21.28
N LYS A 587 9.41 -12.39 22.28
CA LYS A 587 8.68 -13.65 22.09
C LYS A 587 7.18 -13.44 22.25
N THR A 588 6.40 -13.83 21.25
CA THR A 588 4.94 -13.90 21.29
C THR A 588 4.47 -15.38 21.31
N MET A 589 3.17 -15.65 21.21
CA MET A 589 2.68 -17.03 21.08
C MET A 589 3.11 -17.67 19.76
N GLY A 590 3.09 -16.91 18.65
CA GLY A 590 3.38 -17.42 17.31
C GLY A 590 4.74 -17.04 16.71
N SER A 591 5.53 -16.15 17.34
CA SER A 591 6.77 -15.67 16.74
C SER A 591 7.85 -15.28 17.76
N THR A 592 9.10 -15.23 17.29
CA THR A 592 10.23 -14.64 18.00
C THR A 592 10.89 -13.63 17.06
N ASN A 593 11.10 -12.40 17.52
CA ASN A 593 11.68 -11.31 16.73
C ASN A 593 12.93 -10.77 17.41
N GLU A 594 14.02 -10.61 16.67
CA GLU A 594 15.30 -10.06 17.15
C GLU A 594 15.41 -8.58 16.76
N ILE A 595 15.21 -7.67 17.71
CA ILE A 595 15.02 -6.25 17.43
C ILE A 595 16.22 -5.46 17.95
N PRO A 596 17.03 -4.84 17.08
CA PRO A 596 18.09 -3.93 17.52
C PRO A 596 17.50 -2.68 18.17
N LEU A 597 18.07 -2.26 19.30
CA LEU A 597 17.65 -1.08 20.05
C LEU A 597 18.69 0.04 19.91
N ASP A 598 18.29 1.18 19.37
CA ASP A 598 19.10 2.40 19.34
C ASP A 598 18.90 3.19 20.63
N VAL A 599 19.96 3.30 21.44
CA VAL A 599 19.90 3.92 22.76
C VAL A 599 19.81 5.44 22.63
N ILE A 600 18.79 6.03 23.25
CA ILE A 600 18.58 7.49 23.27
C ILE A 600 19.26 8.10 24.49
N ASP A 601 18.98 7.54 25.67
CA ASP A 601 19.46 7.99 26.97
C ASP A 601 19.57 6.80 27.96
N ASN A 602 19.89 7.06 29.22
CA ASN A 602 20.11 6.02 30.24
C ASN A 602 18.90 5.10 30.51
N ASN A 603 17.70 5.52 30.14
CA ASN A 603 16.45 4.82 30.44
C ASN A 603 15.58 4.59 29.20
N HIS A 604 16.00 5.02 28.01
CA HIS A 604 15.22 4.89 26.79
C HIS A 604 16.05 4.42 25.61
N ALA A 605 15.44 3.54 24.80
CA ALA A 605 15.92 3.16 23.49
C ALA A 605 14.77 3.14 22.49
N LEU A 606 15.10 3.12 21.20
CA LEU A 606 14.15 2.94 20.10
C LEU A 606 14.38 1.59 19.45
N SER A 607 13.32 0.86 19.17
CA SER A 607 13.45 -0.25 18.22
C SER A 607 13.80 0.29 16.83
N SER A 608 14.85 -0.27 16.24
CA SER A 608 15.41 0.21 14.97
C SER A 608 14.52 -0.16 13.78
N GLY A 609 14.71 0.52 12.64
CA GLY A 609 14.04 0.21 11.37
C GLY A 609 12.82 1.09 11.05
N VAL A 610 12.56 1.23 9.74
CA VAL A 610 11.52 2.12 9.18
C VAL A 610 10.34 1.37 8.55
N ASN A 611 10.38 0.04 8.52
CA ASN A 611 9.37 -0.80 7.87
C ASN A 611 8.35 -1.30 8.90
N ALA A 612 7.16 -1.71 8.41
CA ALA A 612 6.11 -2.31 9.23
C ALA A 612 6.63 -3.47 10.08
N GLY A 613 6.11 -3.61 11.30
CA GLY A 613 6.55 -4.60 12.29
C GLY A 613 6.91 -3.92 13.62
N PHE A 614 7.98 -4.39 14.27
CA PHE A 614 8.45 -3.90 15.57
C PHE A 614 9.46 -2.75 15.49
N GLY A 615 9.64 -2.11 14.33
CA GLY A 615 10.51 -0.95 14.19
C GLY A 615 9.80 0.34 14.60
N GLY A 616 10.52 1.26 15.23
CA GLY A 616 9.97 2.54 15.63
C GLY A 616 9.03 2.45 16.84
N PHE A 617 9.49 1.86 17.94
CA PHE A 617 8.81 1.88 19.24
C PHE A 617 9.75 2.39 20.31
N THR A 618 9.20 3.18 21.23
CA THR A 618 9.94 3.53 22.44
C THR A 618 10.03 2.30 23.35
N VAL A 619 11.24 2.00 23.80
CA VAL A 619 11.54 1.01 24.83
C VAL A 619 12.02 1.76 26.07
N THR A 620 11.29 1.64 27.17
CA THR A 620 11.60 2.34 28.41
C THR A 620 12.06 1.36 29.47
N PHE A 621 13.19 1.65 30.12
CA PHE A 621 13.77 0.83 31.18
C PHE A 621 13.56 1.53 32.52
N LYS A 622 12.88 0.87 33.46
CA LYS A 622 12.52 1.43 34.76
C LYS A 622 13.01 0.53 35.89
N ALA A 623 13.19 1.11 37.07
CA ALA A 623 13.35 0.38 38.32
C ALA A 623 12.22 0.82 39.26
N ASN A 624 11.48 -0.15 39.82
CA ASN A 624 10.41 0.13 40.77
C ASN A 624 10.52 -0.83 41.95
N ASN A 625 10.71 -0.31 43.18
CA ASN A 625 10.83 -1.11 44.39
C ASN A 625 11.85 -2.27 44.32
N GLY A 626 12.97 -2.07 43.60
CA GLY A 626 14.00 -3.09 43.38
C GLY A 626 13.75 -4.02 42.19
N GLU A 627 12.56 -3.97 41.57
CA GLU A 627 12.25 -4.72 40.35
C GLU A 627 12.71 -3.97 39.09
N GLN A 628 13.33 -4.67 38.15
CA GLN A 628 13.68 -4.12 36.83
C GLN A 628 12.51 -4.34 35.86
N LEU A 629 12.02 -3.25 35.28
CA LEU A 629 10.90 -3.25 34.35
C LEU A 629 11.33 -2.73 32.98
N VAL A 630 10.67 -3.24 31.94
CA VAL A 630 10.82 -2.77 30.57
C VAL A 630 9.45 -2.58 29.97
N ASP A 631 9.18 -1.37 29.48
CA ASP A 631 7.98 -1.09 28.70
C ASP A 631 8.35 -1.11 27.21
N PHE A 632 7.64 -1.93 26.44
CA PHE A 632 7.76 -2.02 24.99
C PHE A 632 6.38 -1.83 24.38
N ALA A 633 6.20 -0.78 23.56
CA ALA A 633 4.94 -0.48 22.88
C ALA A 633 3.70 -0.36 23.81
N GLY A 634 3.90 -0.02 25.08
CA GLY A 634 2.83 0.05 26.09
C GLY A 634 2.55 -1.26 26.85
N ILE A 635 3.33 -2.32 26.59
CA ILE A 635 3.32 -3.57 27.36
C ILE A 635 4.50 -3.59 28.33
N THR A 636 4.25 -3.90 29.59
CA THR A 636 5.27 -3.98 30.64
C THR A 636 5.78 -5.41 30.80
N PHE A 637 7.09 -5.54 30.98
CA PHE A 637 7.79 -6.78 31.29
C PHE A 637 8.61 -6.60 32.56
N ARG A 638 8.67 -7.63 33.41
CA ARG A 638 9.42 -7.65 34.66
C ARG A 638 10.49 -8.73 34.60
N LYS A 639 11.70 -8.39 35.04
CA LYS A 639 12.86 -9.28 35.05
C LYS A 639 12.66 -10.47 35.98
#